data_AF-A0A5C6RP96-F1
#
_entry.id   AF-A0A5C6RP96-F1
#
_cell.length_a   1.000
_cell.length_b   1.000
_cell.length_c   1.000
_cell.angle_alpha   90.00
_cell.angle_beta   90.00
_cell.angle_gamma   90.00
#
_symmetry.space_group_name_H-M   'P 1'
#
loop_
_entity.id
_entity.type
_entity.pdbx_description
1 polymer ?
#
loop_
_entity_poly.entity_id
_entity_poly.type
_entity_poly.pdbx_seq_one_letter_code
_entity_poly.pdbx_strand_id
1 'polypeptide(L)'
;MIYYKKDTDHIVTLTLDMAGRPANIINHHISKVLMPVIEHLREEKKKGMLRGVILTSAKKTFAIGGDLEYLFQEEAAGEIFELAEQLKDVFRALESPGVPVVAALNGSALGAGFELALACHHRIAVEEPRSRYGFPEAQLGLIPGGGSITRLMWLLGIEKAFPILSEGLRYNAREAIQVGLIDELASSPREMRERAKAWILATQEGRRPWDQEGAAIPGGDSRGAGVEGFLRSAVAQLASRRLHKTPGQQAILSILYEGGKVDFDTSCRLESRAFTALMRSPETQNMIKAFWFDHNYIRQGGNRPKGFGKFRPRKIGIIGAGRMGSGIAYVCLDHGMEVVLKDVSKPIAERGREYVSRRLDQMKAEGRKQAAQCDAMLKRIHTTESSADFEDCDLVIEAVFENRMVKQKVMREAEEHLDDYSIFASNTISIPITKLAEGSLRPYNYIGLHFFSPAEEVPLVEIVRGAQTSEETIARAFDFVRAIHKTPIVVKDDWGFYAARVQNTYILEGITMLAEGLSPALIENVGRQLGMPYGALALADSMGLNMVLRYENQAAEHYGAKYIQHPAVSVLRTMLEELQRPGQQKRAGFYDYTGDTAQQLWPGLADAFPQKKGAPKLSELAERFMFTQVLEAVWCMQEQVIHSVAAANLGSIYGWGFPAFKGGVIQYIHDYGAEAFVARCGELKAKYGQRFSVPSQLKEIIAKD
;
A
#
# COMPACT_ATOMS: atom_id res chain seq x y z
N MET A 1 -7.90 -1.91 -31.93
CA MET A 1 -7.86 -1.03 -30.74
C MET A 1 -9.22 -0.42 -30.45
N ILE A 2 -9.96 0.05 -31.46
CA ILE A 2 -11.34 0.55 -31.29
C ILE A 2 -12.20 0.05 -32.45
N TYR A 3 -13.39 -0.49 -32.16
CA TYR A 3 -14.41 -0.78 -33.17
C TYR A 3 -15.43 0.34 -33.24
N TYR A 4 -15.77 0.74 -34.45
CA TYR A 4 -16.78 1.75 -34.74
C TYR A 4 -18.04 1.04 -35.26
N LYS A 5 -19.21 1.31 -34.65
CA LYS A 5 -20.51 0.84 -35.14
C LYS A 5 -21.54 1.97 -35.03
N LYS A 6 -22.18 2.33 -36.14
CA LYS A 6 -23.29 3.29 -36.17
C LYS A 6 -24.62 2.56 -36.27
N ASP A 7 -25.61 2.96 -35.49
CA ASP A 7 -26.97 2.41 -35.55
C ASP A 7 -27.93 3.25 -36.40
N THR A 8 -29.19 2.81 -36.48
CA THR A 8 -30.24 3.46 -37.27
C THR A 8 -30.69 4.81 -36.71
N ASP A 9 -30.39 5.11 -35.44
CA ASP A 9 -30.70 6.38 -34.79
C ASP A 9 -29.52 7.35 -34.86
N HIS A 10 -28.55 7.07 -35.75
CA HIS A 10 -27.32 7.83 -35.92
C HIS A 10 -26.46 7.89 -34.63
N ILE A 11 -26.57 6.90 -33.75
CA ILE A 11 -25.73 6.78 -32.56
C ILE A 11 -24.54 5.90 -32.89
N VAL A 12 -23.34 6.38 -32.58
CA VAL A 12 -22.10 5.62 -32.77
C VAL A 12 -21.71 4.96 -31.46
N THR A 13 -21.48 3.66 -31.48
CA THR A 13 -20.81 2.93 -30.41
C THR A 13 -19.34 2.74 -30.75
N LEU A 14 -18.45 3.33 -29.95
CA LEU A 14 -17.02 3.09 -29.96
C LEU A 14 -16.70 2.01 -28.91
N THR A 15 -16.17 0.88 -29.34
CA THR A 15 -15.82 -0.24 -28.45
C THR A 15 -14.32 -0.40 -28.36
N LEU A 16 -13.75 -0.11 -27.19
CA LEU A 16 -12.34 -0.33 -26.88
C LEU A 16 -12.03 -1.83 -26.83
N ASP A 17 -11.08 -2.25 -27.65
CA ASP A 17 -10.57 -3.63 -27.69
C ASP A 17 -9.09 -3.62 -28.11
N MET A 18 -8.22 -3.45 -27.13
CA MET A 18 -6.77 -3.52 -27.33
C MET A 18 -6.36 -4.97 -27.57
N ALA A 19 -5.71 -5.23 -28.71
CA ALA A 19 -5.22 -6.56 -29.06
C ALA A 19 -4.04 -6.97 -28.16
N GLY A 20 -3.90 -8.28 -27.90
CA GLY A 20 -2.77 -8.82 -27.14
C GLY A 20 -2.75 -8.51 -25.64
N ARG A 21 -3.76 -7.79 -25.10
CA ARG A 21 -3.85 -7.48 -23.66
C ARG A 21 -5.20 -7.91 -23.06
N PRO A 22 -5.21 -8.32 -21.77
CA PRO A 22 -6.46 -8.71 -21.08
C PRO A 22 -7.32 -7.50 -20.67
N ALA A 23 -6.76 -6.28 -20.68
CA ALA A 23 -7.43 -5.03 -20.36
C ALA A 23 -6.99 -3.92 -21.32
N ASN A 24 -7.84 -2.91 -21.51
CA ASN A 24 -7.47 -1.69 -22.22
C ASN A 24 -6.66 -0.78 -21.28
N ILE A 25 -5.64 -0.12 -21.83
CA ILE A 25 -4.83 0.90 -21.14
C ILE A 25 -4.76 2.17 -21.98
N ILE A 26 -4.40 3.28 -21.35
CA ILE A 26 -4.07 4.52 -22.04
C ILE A 26 -2.55 4.54 -22.31
N ASN A 27 -2.16 4.25 -23.54
CA ASN A 27 -0.75 4.23 -23.94
C ASN A 27 -0.40 5.41 -24.86
N HIS A 28 0.88 5.55 -25.19
CA HIS A 28 1.40 6.61 -26.05
C HIS A 28 0.89 6.58 -27.51
N HIS A 29 0.10 5.58 -27.90
CA HIS A 29 -0.56 5.50 -29.21
C HIS A 29 -2.02 5.95 -29.19
N ILE A 30 -2.62 6.16 -28.01
CA ILE A 30 -4.06 6.42 -27.88
C ILE A 30 -4.49 7.63 -28.71
N SER A 31 -3.67 8.68 -28.75
CA SER A 31 -3.98 9.91 -29.50
C SER A 31 -4.01 9.68 -31.00
N LYS A 32 -3.03 8.92 -31.53
CA LYS A 32 -2.97 8.54 -32.95
C LYS A 32 -4.16 7.66 -33.37
N VAL A 33 -4.78 6.96 -32.42
CA VAL A 33 -5.92 6.07 -32.68
C VAL A 33 -7.26 6.80 -32.52
N LEU A 34 -7.44 7.58 -31.47
CA LEU A 34 -8.71 8.22 -31.16
C LEU A 34 -8.95 9.51 -31.93
N MET A 35 -7.92 10.31 -32.21
CA MET A 35 -8.11 11.61 -32.86
C MET A 35 -8.77 11.47 -34.25
N PRO A 36 -8.31 10.57 -35.15
CA PRO A 36 -8.97 10.34 -36.45
C PRO A 36 -10.43 9.90 -36.32
N VAL A 37 -10.75 9.12 -35.29
CA VAL A 37 -12.12 8.68 -35.01
C VAL A 37 -12.98 9.87 -34.59
N ILE A 38 -12.45 10.76 -33.75
CA ILE A 38 -13.16 11.97 -33.30
C ILE A 38 -13.35 12.96 -34.46
N GLU A 39 -12.36 13.11 -35.33
CA GLU A 39 -12.47 13.93 -36.54
C GLU A 39 -13.55 13.40 -37.48
N HIS A 40 -13.59 12.09 -37.69
CA HIS A 40 -14.67 11.44 -38.44
C HIS A 40 -16.04 11.66 -37.79
N LEU A 41 -16.15 11.60 -36.46
CA LEU A 41 -17.39 11.92 -35.74
C LEU A 41 -17.83 13.37 -35.98
N ARG A 42 -16.90 14.33 -35.97
CA ARG A 42 -17.20 15.74 -36.27
C ARG A 42 -17.69 15.93 -37.70
N GLU A 43 -17.15 15.19 -38.67
CA GLU A 43 -17.63 15.19 -40.05
C GLU A 43 -19.05 14.63 -40.16
N GLU A 44 -19.34 13.50 -39.50
CA GLU A 44 -20.67 12.91 -39.48
C GLU A 44 -21.69 13.86 -38.81
N LYS A 45 -21.30 14.58 -37.75
CA LYS A 45 -22.12 15.64 -37.17
C LYS A 45 -22.42 16.73 -38.19
N LYS A 46 -21.41 17.23 -38.92
CA LYS A 46 -21.60 18.28 -39.95
C LYS A 46 -22.58 17.84 -41.04
N LYS A 47 -22.66 16.54 -41.35
CA LYS A 47 -23.62 15.95 -42.28
C LYS A 47 -25.01 15.71 -41.69
N GLY A 48 -25.23 16.00 -40.41
CA GLY A 48 -26.47 15.68 -39.70
C GLY A 48 -26.68 14.18 -39.44
N MET A 49 -25.62 13.37 -39.56
CA MET A 49 -25.65 11.90 -39.48
C MET A 49 -25.10 11.34 -38.16
N LEU A 50 -24.97 12.19 -37.14
CA LEU A 50 -24.53 11.79 -35.80
C LEU A 50 -25.45 12.42 -34.76
N ARG A 51 -26.09 11.56 -33.94
CA ARG A 51 -26.93 11.99 -32.81
C ARG A 51 -26.21 11.94 -31.47
N GLY A 52 -25.26 11.02 -31.31
CA GLY A 52 -24.48 10.86 -30.09
C GLY A 52 -23.50 9.71 -30.16
N VAL A 53 -22.71 9.55 -29.10
CA VAL A 53 -21.65 8.55 -29.02
C VAL A 53 -21.75 7.76 -27.73
N ILE A 54 -21.61 6.44 -27.80
CA ILE A 54 -21.45 5.54 -26.65
C ILE A 54 -20.03 5.00 -26.70
N LEU A 55 -19.24 5.27 -25.66
CA LEU A 55 -17.91 4.68 -25.48
C LEU A 55 -18.00 3.50 -24.51
N THR A 56 -17.58 2.31 -24.92
CA THR A 56 -17.61 1.10 -24.10
C THR A 56 -16.40 0.20 -24.37
N SER A 57 -16.32 -0.97 -23.74
CA SER A 57 -15.21 -1.92 -23.89
C SER A 57 -15.69 -3.33 -24.19
N ALA A 58 -14.92 -4.06 -25.01
CA ALA A 58 -15.10 -5.49 -25.25
C ALA A 58 -14.37 -6.37 -24.22
N LYS A 59 -13.52 -5.78 -23.37
CA LYS A 59 -12.80 -6.50 -22.31
C LYS A 59 -13.68 -6.65 -21.06
N LYS A 60 -13.24 -7.44 -20.08
CA LYS A 60 -13.93 -7.55 -18.76
C LYS A 60 -13.91 -6.23 -17.96
N THR A 61 -12.97 -5.36 -18.26
CA THR A 61 -12.80 -4.04 -17.65
C THR A 61 -13.04 -2.97 -18.71
N PHE A 62 -13.38 -1.76 -18.32
CA PHE A 62 -13.50 -0.65 -19.26
C PHE A 62 -12.11 -0.23 -19.77
N ALA A 63 -11.29 0.35 -18.89
CA ALA A 63 -9.87 0.68 -19.11
C ALA A 63 -9.15 0.87 -17.78
N ILE A 64 -7.93 0.35 -17.61
CA ILE A 64 -7.20 0.41 -16.34
C ILE A 64 -5.81 1.00 -16.57
N GLY A 65 -5.62 2.22 -16.07
CA GLY A 65 -4.32 2.87 -15.97
C GLY A 65 -3.70 3.34 -17.28
N GLY A 66 -2.57 4.01 -17.13
CA GLY A 66 -1.68 4.41 -18.22
C GLY A 66 -0.55 3.40 -18.45
N ASP A 67 0.20 3.60 -19.52
CA ASP A 67 1.39 2.79 -19.84
C ASP A 67 2.60 3.24 -18.99
N LEU A 68 2.59 2.89 -17.71
CA LEU A 68 3.65 3.24 -16.76
C LEU A 68 5.01 2.66 -17.16
N GLU A 69 5.05 1.52 -17.84
CA GLU A 69 6.30 0.92 -18.30
C GLU A 69 7.00 1.81 -19.34
N TYR A 70 6.24 2.36 -20.28
CA TYR A 70 6.74 3.35 -21.22
C TYR A 70 7.17 4.64 -20.52
N LEU A 71 6.30 5.21 -19.68
CA LEU A 71 6.55 6.48 -19.00
C LEU A 71 7.75 6.43 -18.05
N PHE A 72 7.99 5.28 -17.42
CA PHE A 72 9.11 5.09 -16.50
C PHE A 72 10.48 5.14 -17.21
N GLN A 73 10.52 4.72 -18.48
CA GLN A 73 11.75 4.70 -19.28
C GLN A 73 12.03 6.05 -19.98
N GLU A 74 11.04 6.93 -20.07
CA GLU A 74 11.20 8.21 -20.77
C GLU A 74 11.99 9.21 -19.91
N GLU A 75 13.05 9.75 -20.49
CA GLU A 75 13.95 10.69 -19.83
C GLU A 75 13.73 12.15 -20.24
N ALA A 76 13.20 12.36 -21.44
CA ALA A 76 12.96 13.69 -21.97
C ALA A 76 11.69 14.29 -21.35
N ALA A 77 11.86 15.30 -20.50
CA ALA A 77 10.73 16.03 -19.91
C ALA A 77 9.80 16.65 -20.97
N GLY A 78 10.34 17.07 -22.11
CA GLY A 78 9.55 17.58 -23.24
C GLY A 78 8.59 16.54 -23.79
N GLU A 79 9.06 15.31 -24.03
CA GLU A 79 8.24 14.20 -24.55
C GLU A 79 7.13 13.80 -23.57
N ILE A 80 7.44 13.76 -22.26
CA ILE A 80 6.43 13.48 -21.22
C ILE A 80 5.35 14.56 -21.20
N PHE A 81 5.76 15.83 -21.27
CA PHE A 81 4.84 16.96 -21.30
C PHE A 81 3.95 16.92 -22.55
N GLU A 82 4.55 16.70 -23.73
CA GLU A 82 3.83 16.60 -24.99
C GLU A 82 2.86 15.43 -25.00
N LEU A 83 3.24 14.28 -24.44
CA LEU A 83 2.35 13.13 -24.31
C LEU A 83 1.12 13.46 -23.43
N ALA A 84 1.33 14.18 -22.32
CA ALA A 84 0.23 14.62 -21.46
C ALA A 84 -0.69 15.66 -22.15
N GLU A 85 -0.11 16.62 -22.88
CA GLU A 85 -0.89 17.58 -23.68
C GLU A 85 -1.69 16.87 -24.78
N GLN A 86 -1.06 15.98 -25.56
CA GLN A 86 -1.73 15.23 -26.63
C GLN A 86 -2.85 14.34 -26.10
N LEU A 87 -2.67 13.73 -24.93
CA LEU A 87 -3.73 12.96 -24.28
C LEU A 87 -4.93 13.86 -23.94
N LYS A 88 -4.67 15.05 -23.39
CA LYS A 88 -5.71 16.02 -23.06
C LYS A 88 -6.39 16.59 -24.29
N ASP A 89 -5.68 16.82 -25.38
CA ASP A 89 -6.26 17.26 -26.65
C ASP A 89 -7.30 16.24 -27.15
N VAL A 90 -6.99 14.95 -27.06
CA VAL A 90 -7.91 13.87 -27.43
C VAL A 90 -9.14 13.88 -26.53
N PHE A 91 -8.95 13.98 -25.21
CA PHE A 91 -10.07 14.00 -24.27
C PHE A 91 -10.93 15.26 -24.44
N ARG A 92 -10.31 16.41 -24.72
CA ARG A 92 -11.00 17.66 -25.03
C ARG A 92 -11.78 17.56 -26.33
N ALA A 93 -11.21 16.89 -27.34
CA ALA A 93 -11.91 16.61 -28.59
C ALA A 93 -13.12 15.68 -28.39
N LEU A 94 -13.02 14.71 -27.46
CA LEU A 94 -14.11 13.81 -27.07
C LEU A 94 -15.21 14.50 -26.23
N GLU A 95 -14.88 15.56 -25.51
CA GLU A 95 -15.85 16.41 -24.81
C GLU A 95 -16.62 17.33 -25.75
N SER A 96 -16.01 17.76 -26.84
CA SER A 96 -16.62 18.68 -27.80
C SER A 96 -16.72 18.12 -29.23
N PRO A 97 -17.29 16.93 -29.46
CA PRO A 97 -17.67 16.48 -30.80
C PRO A 97 -18.96 17.19 -31.25
N GLY A 98 -19.62 17.88 -30.32
CA GLY A 98 -20.84 18.64 -30.54
C GLY A 98 -22.12 17.79 -30.46
N VAL A 99 -22.02 16.54 -30.00
CA VAL A 99 -23.13 15.65 -29.67
C VAL A 99 -22.91 15.07 -28.27
N PRO A 100 -23.96 14.57 -27.60
CA PRO A 100 -23.80 13.90 -26.31
C PRO A 100 -22.93 12.64 -26.44
N VAL A 101 -22.10 12.39 -25.43
CA VAL A 101 -21.17 11.24 -25.35
C VAL A 101 -21.34 10.56 -24.00
N VAL A 102 -21.62 9.26 -24.00
CA VAL A 102 -21.83 8.45 -22.79
C VAL A 102 -20.71 7.43 -22.64
N ALA A 103 -20.06 7.39 -21.48
CA ALA A 103 -19.20 6.29 -21.07
C ALA A 103 -20.06 5.16 -20.48
N ALA A 104 -20.16 4.04 -21.19
CA ALA A 104 -20.84 2.84 -20.76
C ALA A 104 -19.81 1.85 -20.16
N LEU A 105 -19.68 1.92 -18.83
CA LEU A 105 -18.67 1.22 -18.02
C LEU A 105 -19.11 -0.20 -17.68
N ASN A 106 -18.72 -1.15 -18.54
CA ASN A 106 -19.03 -2.57 -18.37
C ASN A 106 -18.18 -3.28 -17.27
N GLY A 107 -17.20 -2.59 -16.70
CA GLY A 107 -16.31 -3.09 -15.67
C GLY A 107 -15.40 -2.00 -15.11
N SER A 108 -14.40 -2.38 -14.33
CA SER A 108 -13.46 -1.44 -13.70
C SER A 108 -12.90 -0.38 -14.65
N ALA A 109 -12.84 0.86 -14.18
CA ALA A 109 -12.18 1.98 -14.84
C ALA A 109 -11.31 2.72 -13.82
N LEU A 110 -9.98 2.69 -13.99
CA LEU A 110 -9.05 3.23 -12.99
C LEU A 110 -8.01 4.14 -13.64
N GLY A 111 -7.65 5.21 -12.92
CA GLY A 111 -6.59 6.13 -13.31
C GLY A 111 -6.82 6.78 -14.67
N ALA A 112 -5.80 6.84 -15.52
CA ALA A 112 -5.93 7.28 -16.92
C ALA A 112 -7.10 6.63 -17.69
N GLY A 113 -7.40 5.35 -17.40
CA GLY A 113 -8.56 4.67 -17.99
C GLY A 113 -9.92 5.25 -17.54
N PHE A 114 -9.99 5.79 -16.32
CA PHE A 114 -11.15 6.53 -15.83
C PHE A 114 -11.17 7.98 -16.35
N GLU A 115 -10.01 8.60 -16.62
CA GLU A 115 -9.96 9.94 -17.23
C GLU A 115 -10.67 9.98 -18.59
N LEU A 116 -10.53 8.92 -19.38
CA LEU A 116 -11.27 8.75 -20.63
C LEU A 116 -12.80 8.73 -20.41
N ALA A 117 -13.27 8.08 -19.33
CA ALA A 117 -14.69 8.10 -18.97
C ALA A 117 -15.15 9.48 -18.47
N LEU A 118 -14.26 10.22 -17.77
CA LEU A 118 -14.54 11.55 -17.25
C LEU A 118 -14.67 12.61 -18.35
N ALA A 119 -13.97 12.41 -19.47
CA ALA A 119 -14.12 13.19 -20.70
C ALA A 119 -15.49 12.99 -21.38
N CYS A 120 -16.24 11.94 -21.05
CA CYS A 120 -17.60 11.74 -21.55
C CYS A 120 -18.62 12.56 -20.72
N HIS A 121 -19.72 12.98 -21.34
CA HIS A 121 -20.78 13.81 -20.74
C HIS A 121 -21.52 13.09 -19.61
N HIS A 122 -21.75 11.79 -19.79
CA HIS A 122 -22.48 10.96 -18.83
C HIS A 122 -21.79 9.60 -18.64
N ARG A 123 -21.88 9.02 -17.44
CA ARG A 123 -21.22 7.78 -17.06
C ARG A 123 -22.24 6.81 -16.45
N ILE A 124 -22.45 5.69 -17.13
CA ILE A 124 -23.35 4.62 -16.69
C ILE A 124 -22.52 3.37 -16.43
N ALA A 125 -22.64 2.77 -15.25
CA ALA A 125 -21.86 1.59 -14.88
C ALA A 125 -22.72 0.38 -14.53
N VAL A 126 -22.22 -0.80 -14.90
CA VAL A 126 -22.81 -2.06 -14.45
C VAL A 126 -22.48 -2.30 -12.97
N GLU A 127 -23.47 -2.70 -12.16
CA GLU A 127 -23.31 -3.14 -10.76
C GLU A 127 -22.60 -4.50 -10.65
N GLU A 128 -21.39 -4.59 -11.18
CA GLU A 128 -20.52 -5.77 -11.06
C GLU A 128 -19.72 -5.68 -9.74
N PRO A 129 -19.88 -6.63 -8.78
CA PRO A 129 -19.24 -6.56 -7.46
C PRO A 129 -17.72 -6.40 -7.48
N ARG A 130 -17.05 -6.89 -8.53
CA ARG A 130 -15.59 -6.81 -8.68
C ARG A 130 -15.10 -5.52 -9.35
N SER A 131 -16.01 -4.72 -9.90
CA SER A 131 -15.64 -3.48 -10.58
C SER A 131 -15.15 -2.42 -9.60
N ARG A 132 -14.10 -1.71 -9.99
CA ARG A 132 -13.49 -0.63 -9.20
C ARG A 132 -13.29 0.63 -10.03
N TYR A 133 -13.50 1.77 -9.39
CA TYR A 133 -13.44 3.11 -9.99
C TYR A 133 -12.62 4.07 -9.13
N GLY A 134 -11.87 5.00 -9.74
CA GLY A 134 -11.07 5.99 -9.01
C GLY A 134 -9.65 6.20 -9.57
N PHE A 135 -8.83 6.95 -8.85
CA PHE A 135 -7.51 7.46 -9.28
C PHE A 135 -6.40 7.04 -8.31
N PRO A 136 -5.73 5.90 -8.53
CA PRO A 136 -4.70 5.40 -7.62
C PRO A 136 -3.33 6.09 -7.74
N GLU A 137 -3.13 7.01 -8.69
CA GLU A 137 -1.83 7.58 -9.06
C GLU A 137 -1.07 8.22 -7.90
N ALA A 138 -1.79 8.87 -6.97
CA ALA A 138 -1.18 9.49 -5.79
C ALA A 138 -0.42 8.48 -4.90
N GLN A 139 -0.79 7.20 -4.93
CA GLN A 139 -0.08 6.14 -4.21
C GLN A 139 1.23 5.71 -4.89
N LEU A 140 1.44 6.14 -6.14
CA LEU A 140 2.69 5.99 -6.88
C LEU A 140 3.57 7.26 -6.81
N GLY A 141 3.18 8.25 -5.99
CA GLY A 141 3.84 9.55 -5.97
C GLY A 141 3.58 10.38 -7.24
N LEU A 142 2.56 10.01 -8.01
CA LEU A 142 2.21 10.60 -9.29
C LEU A 142 0.84 11.29 -9.19
N ILE A 143 0.39 11.88 -10.29
CA ILE A 143 -0.97 12.39 -10.47
C ILE A 143 -1.56 11.81 -11.76
N PRO A 144 -2.89 11.73 -11.89
CA PRO A 144 -3.46 11.54 -13.22
C PRO A 144 -3.08 12.76 -14.09
N GLY A 145 -2.66 12.53 -15.34
CA GLY A 145 -2.10 13.55 -16.23
C GLY A 145 -3.00 13.89 -17.42
N GLY A 146 -4.16 13.24 -17.54
CA GLY A 146 -5.13 13.41 -18.62
C GLY A 146 -6.16 14.50 -18.35
N GLY A 147 -5.99 15.35 -17.35
CA GLY A 147 -6.83 16.50 -17.00
C GLY A 147 -7.90 16.20 -15.95
N SER A 148 -7.86 15.06 -15.25
CA SER A 148 -8.92 14.69 -14.32
C SER A 148 -8.96 15.52 -13.03
N ILE A 149 -7.85 16.11 -12.60
CA ILE A 149 -7.85 17.01 -11.43
C ILE A 149 -8.71 18.21 -11.76
N THR A 150 -8.46 18.84 -12.91
CA THR A 150 -9.27 19.95 -13.40
C THR A 150 -10.73 19.55 -13.59
N ARG A 151 -11.02 18.41 -14.23
CA ARG A 151 -12.41 17.97 -14.46
C ARG A 151 -13.17 17.72 -13.16
N LEU A 152 -12.59 17.02 -12.19
CA LEU A 152 -13.25 16.74 -10.91
C LEU A 152 -13.45 18.01 -10.10
N MET A 153 -12.49 18.94 -10.15
CA MET A 153 -12.65 20.26 -9.53
C MET A 153 -13.90 20.97 -10.08
N TRP A 154 -14.07 21.02 -11.41
CA TRP A 154 -15.24 21.65 -12.01
C TRP A 154 -16.55 20.87 -11.83
N LEU A 155 -16.50 19.54 -11.65
CA LEU A 155 -17.70 18.71 -11.44
C LEU A 155 -18.17 18.70 -9.98
N LEU A 156 -17.24 18.62 -9.03
CA LEU A 156 -17.52 18.30 -7.62
C LEU A 156 -17.12 19.42 -6.66
N GLY A 157 -16.28 20.36 -7.09
CA GLY A 157 -15.63 21.33 -6.23
C GLY A 157 -14.32 20.81 -5.63
N ILE A 158 -13.50 21.73 -5.12
CA ILE A 158 -12.16 21.45 -4.59
C ILE A 158 -12.21 20.47 -3.39
N GLU A 159 -13.13 20.71 -2.44
CA GLU A 159 -13.23 19.95 -1.20
C GLU A 159 -13.57 18.47 -1.44
N LYS A 160 -14.46 18.18 -2.39
CA LYS A 160 -14.84 16.80 -2.75
C LYS A 160 -13.83 16.14 -3.69
N ALA A 161 -13.23 16.90 -4.60
CA ALA A 161 -12.26 16.36 -5.55
C ALA A 161 -10.96 15.92 -4.85
N PHE A 162 -10.48 16.67 -3.85
CA PHE A 162 -9.21 16.38 -3.18
C PHE A 162 -9.10 14.97 -2.59
N PRO A 163 -10.01 14.47 -1.74
CA PRO A 163 -9.90 13.12 -1.18
C PRO A 163 -10.00 12.03 -2.26
N ILE A 164 -10.84 12.20 -3.28
CA ILE A 164 -10.98 11.27 -4.41
C ILE A 164 -9.64 11.09 -5.15
N LEU A 165 -8.89 12.17 -5.33
CA LEU A 165 -7.61 12.19 -6.06
C LEU A 165 -6.42 11.81 -5.17
N SER A 166 -6.42 12.22 -3.90
CA SER A 166 -5.25 12.14 -3.02
C SER A 166 -5.15 10.83 -2.22
N GLU A 167 -6.29 10.21 -1.90
CA GLU A 167 -6.33 9.01 -1.07
C GLU A 167 -6.07 7.73 -1.88
N GLY A 168 -6.25 7.77 -3.20
CA GLY A 168 -6.07 6.60 -4.06
C GLY A 168 -7.09 5.47 -3.82
N LEU A 169 -8.27 5.83 -3.29
CA LEU A 169 -9.34 4.88 -3.02
C LEU A 169 -9.89 4.26 -4.31
N ARG A 170 -10.34 3.01 -4.18
CA ARG A 170 -10.97 2.24 -5.24
C ARG A 170 -12.41 1.97 -4.87
N TYR A 171 -13.30 2.77 -5.42
CA TYR A 171 -14.73 2.73 -5.15
C TYR A 171 -15.39 1.59 -5.91
N ASN A 172 -16.30 0.86 -5.26
CA ASN A 172 -17.27 0.03 -5.98
C ASN A 172 -18.30 0.91 -6.71
N ALA A 173 -19.16 0.33 -7.54
CA ALA A 173 -20.10 1.10 -8.36
C ALA A 173 -21.03 2.02 -7.56
N ARG A 174 -21.52 1.57 -6.39
CA ARG A 174 -22.43 2.35 -5.55
C ARG A 174 -21.72 3.49 -4.84
N GLU A 175 -20.55 3.21 -4.28
CA GLU A 175 -19.69 4.24 -3.68
C GLU A 175 -19.31 5.30 -4.72
N ALA A 176 -18.98 4.88 -5.95
CA ALA A 176 -18.60 5.77 -7.04
C ALA A 176 -19.74 6.71 -7.46
N ILE A 177 -21.01 6.30 -7.35
CA ILE A 177 -22.15 7.23 -7.48
C ILE A 177 -22.20 8.21 -6.32
N GLN A 178 -22.06 7.74 -5.08
CA GLN A 178 -22.17 8.58 -3.90
C GLN A 178 -21.11 9.70 -3.89
N VAL A 179 -19.90 9.41 -4.36
CA VAL A 179 -18.82 10.40 -4.47
C VAL A 179 -18.86 11.21 -5.77
N GLY A 180 -19.81 10.94 -6.68
CA GLY A 180 -20.01 11.70 -7.92
C GLY A 180 -19.08 11.34 -9.09
N LEU A 181 -18.44 10.17 -9.05
CA LEU A 181 -17.65 9.65 -10.18
C LEU A 181 -18.54 9.06 -11.29
N ILE A 182 -19.65 8.42 -10.91
CA ILE A 182 -20.60 7.77 -11.82
C ILE A 182 -21.96 8.45 -11.68
N ASP A 183 -22.69 8.58 -12.77
CA ASP A 183 -23.98 9.28 -12.77
C ASP A 183 -25.15 8.30 -12.60
N GLU A 184 -25.05 7.09 -13.17
CA GLU A 184 -26.14 6.11 -13.17
C GLU A 184 -25.62 4.66 -13.10
N LEU A 185 -26.40 3.77 -12.46
CA LEU A 185 -26.15 2.32 -12.42
C LEU A 185 -27.10 1.55 -13.33
N ALA A 186 -26.59 0.45 -13.87
CA ALA A 186 -27.35 -0.56 -14.58
C ALA A 186 -27.11 -1.96 -13.96
N SER A 187 -28.14 -2.80 -13.96
CA SER A 187 -28.06 -4.18 -13.48
C SER A 187 -27.35 -5.12 -14.45
N SER A 188 -27.29 -4.74 -15.74
CA SER A 188 -26.69 -5.58 -16.78
C SER A 188 -26.06 -4.74 -17.90
N PRO A 189 -25.11 -5.32 -18.68
CA PRO A 189 -24.55 -4.66 -19.86
C PRO A 189 -25.60 -4.32 -20.92
N ARG A 190 -26.72 -5.05 -20.98
CA ARG A 190 -27.84 -4.75 -21.89
C ARG A 190 -28.53 -3.45 -21.45
N GLU A 191 -28.95 -3.40 -20.19
CA GLU A 191 -29.61 -2.23 -19.63
C GLU A 191 -28.72 -0.99 -19.71
N MET A 192 -27.42 -1.12 -19.44
CA MET A 192 -26.45 -0.03 -19.58
C MET A 192 -26.49 0.60 -20.98
N ARG A 193 -26.55 -0.21 -22.04
CA ARG A 193 -26.64 0.28 -23.43
C ARG A 193 -27.98 0.93 -23.72
N GLU A 194 -29.06 0.35 -23.23
CA GLU A 194 -30.43 0.89 -23.39
C GLU A 194 -30.54 2.26 -22.71
N ARG A 195 -30.05 2.40 -21.47
CA ARG A 195 -30.01 3.68 -20.73
C ARG A 195 -29.10 4.71 -21.40
N ALA A 196 -27.91 4.30 -21.86
CA ALA A 196 -27.01 5.20 -22.58
C ALA A 196 -27.66 5.78 -23.85
N LYS A 197 -28.35 4.93 -24.62
CA LYS A 197 -29.09 5.34 -25.80
C LYS A 197 -30.27 6.26 -25.45
N ALA A 198 -31.07 5.91 -24.44
CA ALA A 198 -32.18 6.74 -23.99
C ALA A 198 -31.70 8.14 -23.55
N TRP A 199 -30.61 8.21 -22.79
CA TRP A 199 -30.01 9.47 -22.35
C TRP A 199 -29.54 10.34 -23.53
N ILE A 200 -28.88 9.74 -24.53
CA ILE A 200 -28.46 10.46 -25.75
C ILE A 200 -29.67 11.03 -26.50
N LEU A 201 -30.73 10.24 -26.68
CA LEU A 201 -31.92 10.68 -27.40
C LEU A 201 -32.62 11.85 -26.69
N ALA A 202 -32.66 11.82 -25.36
CA ALA A 202 -33.23 12.88 -24.52
C ALA A 202 -32.38 14.16 -24.43
N THR A 203 -31.07 14.10 -24.75
CA THR A 203 -30.14 15.23 -24.58
C THR A 203 -29.92 15.99 -25.89
N GLN A 204 -30.17 17.31 -25.91
CA GLN A 204 -30.10 18.10 -27.15
C GLN A 204 -28.66 18.46 -27.56
N GLU A 205 -27.81 18.92 -26.64
CA GLU A 205 -26.37 19.17 -26.87
C GLU A 205 -25.51 18.62 -25.72
N GLY A 206 -24.36 18.04 -26.06
CA GLY A 206 -23.32 17.68 -25.07
C GLY A 206 -22.42 18.88 -24.82
N ARG A 207 -22.68 19.63 -23.74
CA ARG A 207 -21.78 20.69 -23.25
C ARG A 207 -21.34 20.37 -21.83
N ARG A 208 -20.05 20.58 -21.55
CA ARG A 208 -19.49 20.42 -20.20
C ARG A 208 -19.80 21.64 -19.34
N PRO A 209 -19.81 21.53 -18.00
CA PRO A 209 -20.03 22.68 -17.12
C PRO A 209 -19.06 23.83 -17.38
N TRP A 210 -17.77 23.54 -17.59
CA TRP A 210 -16.73 24.54 -17.87
C TRP A 210 -16.84 25.21 -19.25
N ASP A 211 -17.68 24.70 -20.15
CA ASP A 211 -17.93 25.28 -21.48
C ASP A 211 -19.20 26.15 -21.51
N GLN A 212 -19.87 26.28 -20.38
CA GLN A 212 -21.10 27.06 -20.25
C GLN A 212 -20.78 28.46 -19.72
N GLU A 213 -21.38 29.46 -20.36
CA GLU A 213 -21.24 30.85 -19.93
C GLU A 213 -21.80 31.05 -18.52
N GLY A 214 -21.03 31.71 -17.65
CA GLY A 214 -21.42 31.96 -16.26
C GLY A 214 -21.29 30.75 -15.32
N ALA A 215 -20.79 29.60 -15.79
CA ALA A 215 -20.51 28.47 -14.92
C ALA A 215 -19.41 28.78 -13.90
N ALA A 216 -19.54 28.18 -12.72
CA ALA A 216 -18.58 28.32 -11.63
C ALA A 216 -18.27 26.96 -10.99
N ILE A 217 -17.09 26.86 -10.38
CA ILE A 217 -16.68 25.69 -9.60
C ILE A 217 -17.64 25.53 -8.41
N PRO A 218 -18.25 24.35 -8.20
CA PRO A 218 -19.11 24.10 -7.04
C PRO A 218 -18.36 24.37 -5.72
N GLY A 219 -18.99 25.10 -4.80
CA GLY A 219 -18.36 25.52 -3.54
C GLY A 219 -17.43 26.73 -3.64
N GLY A 220 -17.19 27.25 -4.84
CA GLY A 220 -16.35 28.42 -5.10
C GLY A 220 -14.94 28.07 -5.57
N ASP A 221 -14.29 29.07 -6.17
CA ASP A 221 -12.90 28.96 -6.60
C ASP A 221 -11.91 29.25 -5.45
N SER A 222 -10.62 29.10 -5.72
CA SER A 222 -9.56 29.30 -4.74
C SER A 222 -9.30 30.77 -4.36
N ARG A 223 -10.05 31.73 -4.93
CA ARG A 223 -10.01 33.16 -4.56
C ARG A 223 -11.08 33.50 -3.51
N GLY A 224 -12.17 32.71 -3.46
CA GLY A 224 -13.28 32.92 -2.55
C GLY A 224 -13.06 32.34 -1.15
N ALA A 225 -13.75 32.91 -0.15
CA ALA A 225 -13.69 32.45 1.24
C ALA A 225 -14.27 31.03 1.46
N GLY A 226 -15.04 30.50 0.50
CA GLY A 226 -15.75 29.22 0.63
C GLY A 226 -14.84 27.98 0.78
N VAL A 227 -13.63 28.02 0.21
CA VAL A 227 -12.69 26.88 0.21
C VAL A 227 -11.43 27.12 1.04
N GLU A 228 -11.24 28.33 1.58
CA GLU A 228 -10.01 28.73 2.26
C GLU A 228 -9.74 27.88 3.52
N GLY A 229 -10.76 27.67 4.34
CA GLY A 229 -10.64 26.86 5.56
C GLY A 229 -10.26 25.41 5.26
N PHE A 230 -10.85 24.82 4.22
CA PHE A 230 -10.50 23.49 3.74
C PHE A 230 -9.04 23.43 3.26
N LEU A 231 -8.61 24.34 2.40
CA LEU A 231 -7.25 24.37 1.86
C LEU A 231 -6.19 24.51 2.96
N ARG A 232 -6.41 25.41 3.93
CA ARG A 232 -5.53 25.56 5.10
C ARG A 232 -5.43 24.26 5.91
N SER A 233 -6.57 23.62 6.15
CA SER A 233 -6.63 22.32 6.84
C SER A 233 -5.91 21.22 6.07
N ALA A 234 -6.14 21.13 4.75
CA ALA A 234 -5.50 20.13 3.89
C ALA A 234 -3.97 20.27 3.87
N VAL A 235 -3.44 21.50 3.76
CA VAL A 235 -1.99 21.75 3.85
C VAL A 235 -1.45 21.31 5.21
N ALA A 236 -2.12 21.68 6.31
CA ALA A 236 -1.70 21.30 7.66
C ALA A 236 -1.75 19.79 7.90
N GLN A 237 -2.73 19.08 7.31
CA GLN A 237 -2.84 17.63 7.40
C GLN A 237 -1.74 16.91 6.62
N LEU A 238 -1.40 17.39 5.42
CA LEU A 238 -0.27 16.84 4.65
C LEU A 238 1.06 17.08 5.37
N ALA A 239 1.22 18.24 6.01
CA ALA A 239 2.38 18.55 6.84
C ALA A 239 2.48 17.62 8.07
N SER A 240 1.38 17.45 8.81
CA SER A 240 1.39 16.71 10.08
C SER A 240 1.55 15.20 9.91
N ARG A 241 0.93 14.60 8.88
CA ARG A 241 0.95 13.15 8.69
C ARG A 241 2.26 12.63 8.13
N ARG A 242 2.86 13.35 7.19
CA ARG A 242 4.00 12.86 6.41
C ARG A 242 5.06 13.93 6.10
N LEU A 243 5.03 15.09 6.78
CA LEU A 243 6.00 16.18 6.60
C LEU A 243 6.28 16.47 5.13
N HIS A 244 5.21 16.59 4.32
CA HIS A 244 5.35 16.92 2.90
C HIS A 244 6.11 15.88 2.07
N LYS A 245 6.20 14.62 2.51
CA LYS A 245 6.82 13.50 1.79
C LYS A 245 5.83 12.69 0.94
N THR A 246 4.92 13.40 0.29
CA THR A 246 3.80 12.86 -0.49
C THR A 246 3.65 13.65 -1.78
N PRO A 247 4.53 13.44 -2.77
CA PRO A 247 4.67 14.34 -3.91
C PRO A 247 3.40 14.42 -4.76
N GLY A 248 2.73 13.30 -5.00
CA GLY A 248 1.45 13.25 -5.72
C GLY A 248 0.33 14.04 -5.03
N GLN A 249 0.12 13.81 -3.73
CA GLN A 249 -0.91 14.52 -2.94
C GLN A 249 -0.66 16.02 -2.87
N GLN A 250 0.60 16.44 -2.78
CA GLN A 250 0.96 17.85 -2.79
C GLN A 250 0.68 18.49 -4.14
N ALA A 251 1.09 17.84 -5.23
CA ALA A 251 0.81 18.33 -6.58
C ALA A 251 -0.70 18.45 -6.83
N ILE A 252 -1.50 17.48 -6.39
CA ILE A 252 -2.97 17.55 -6.47
C ILE A 252 -3.48 18.81 -5.76
N LEU A 253 -3.05 19.06 -4.52
CA LEU A 253 -3.50 20.22 -3.76
C LEU A 253 -3.08 21.53 -4.44
N SER A 254 -1.84 21.60 -4.95
CA SER A 254 -1.35 22.77 -5.70
C SER A 254 -2.15 23.02 -6.97
N ILE A 255 -2.48 21.99 -7.75
CA ILE A 255 -3.26 22.12 -8.98
C ILE A 255 -4.70 22.53 -8.66
N LEU A 256 -5.32 21.96 -7.63
CA LEU A 256 -6.67 22.38 -7.20
C LEU A 256 -6.68 23.86 -6.77
N TYR A 257 -5.60 24.33 -6.14
CA TYR A 257 -5.48 25.72 -5.71
C TYR A 257 -5.16 26.71 -6.83
N GLU A 258 -4.19 26.40 -7.68
CA GLU A 258 -3.76 27.27 -8.79
C GLU A 258 -4.74 27.19 -9.95
N GLY A 259 -5.12 25.97 -10.31
CA GLY A 259 -6.07 25.65 -11.36
C GLY A 259 -7.47 26.21 -11.08
N GLY A 260 -7.85 26.36 -9.81
CA GLY A 260 -9.12 27.00 -9.45
C GLY A 260 -9.17 28.48 -9.80
N LYS A 261 -8.03 29.16 -10.02
CA LYS A 261 -7.96 30.61 -10.28
C LYS A 261 -7.96 30.97 -11.76
N VAL A 262 -7.87 29.98 -12.64
CA VAL A 262 -7.66 30.14 -14.08
C VAL A 262 -8.72 29.39 -14.86
N ASP A 263 -8.76 29.62 -16.18
CA ASP A 263 -9.65 28.89 -17.08
C ASP A 263 -9.30 27.39 -17.16
N PHE A 264 -10.23 26.59 -17.69
CA PHE A 264 -10.12 25.14 -17.78
C PHE A 264 -8.86 24.68 -18.53
N ASP A 265 -8.54 25.29 -19.67
CA ASP A 265 -7.43 24.86 -20.53
C ASP A 265 -6.09 25.23 -19.87
N THR A 266 -5.99 26.41 -19.25
CA THR A 266 -4.83 26.80 -18.46
C THR A 266 -4.63 25.89 -17.23
N SER A 267 -5.72 25.55 -16.52
CA SER A 267 -5.69 24.60 -15.39
C SER A 267 -5.19 23.22 -15.83
N CYS A 268 -5.70 22.70 -16.95
CA CYS A 268 -5.21 21.46 -17.54
C CYS A 268 -3.71 21.53 -17.85
N ARG A 269 -3.21 22.65 -18.40
CA ARG A 269 -1.78 22.81 -18.70
C ARG A 269 -0.91 22.83 -17.43
N LEU A 270 -1.41 23.36 -16.31
CA LEU A 270 -0.73 23.25 -15.01
C LEU A 270 -0.59 21.77 -14.58
N GLU A 271 -1.64 20.97 -14.80
CA GLU A 271 -1.61 19.53 -14.54
C GLU A 271 -0.49 18.83 -15.35
N SER A 272 -0.34 19.11 -16.64
CA SER A 272 0.77 18.53 -17.45
C SER A 272 2.15 18.90 -16.92
N ARG A 273 2.33 20.15 -16.49
CA ARG A 273 3.63 20.60 -15.93
C ARG A 273 3.95 19.84 -14.65
N ALA A 274 2.99 19.72 -13.75
CA ALA A 274 3.14 19.00 -12.50
C ALA A 274 3.36 17.49 -12.75
N PHE A 275 2.58 16.88 -13.64
CA PHE A 275 2.75 15.47 -14.03
C PHE A 275 4.16 15.21 -14.55
N THR A 276 4.66 16.07 -15.43
CA THR A 276 6.01 15.98 -15.99
C THR A 276 7.09 16.10 -14.91
N ALA A 277 6.95 17.10 -14.03
CA ALA A 277 7.89 17.30 -12.94
C ALA A 277 7.93 16.10 -11.99
N LEU A 278 6.77 15.54 -11.65
CA LEU A 278 6.66 14.35 -10.81
C LEU A 278 7.29 13.13 -11.50
N MET A 279 6.93 12.85 -12.76
CA MET A 279 7.52 11.74 -13.50
C MET A 279 9.05 11.80 -13.56
N ARG A 280 9.67 12.98 -13.50
CA ARG A 280 11.13 13.12 -13.46
C ARG A 280 11.72 13.20 -12.05
N SER A 281 10.90 13.27 -11.01
CA SER A 281 11.38 13.34 -9.64
C SER A 281 11.90 11.97 -9.15
N PRO A 282 13.03 11.93 -8.41
CA PRO A 282 13.51 10.69 -7.80
C PRO A 282 12.46 10.02 -6.93
N GLU A 283 11.69 10.80 -6.17
CA GLU A 283 10.66 10.28 -5.26
C GLU A 283 9.58 9.48 -6.00
N THR A 284 9.02 10.03 -7.08
CA THR A 284 8.02 9.33 -7.89
C THR A 284 8.63 8.11 -8.58
N GLN A 285 9.86 8.21 -9.11
CA GLN A 285 10.55 7.08 -9.74
C GLN A 285 10.75 5.91 -8.75
N ASN A 286 11.20 6.22 -7.53
CA ASN A 286 11.33 5.23 -6.46
C ASN A 286 9.99 4.59 -6.08
N MET A 287 8.92 5.40 -5.99
CA MET A 287 7.58 4.91 -5.68
C MET A 287 7.00 4.05 -6.80
N ILE A 288 7.22 4.39 -8.08
CA ILE A 288 6.82 3.55 -9.21
C ILE A 288 7.60 2.22 -9.17
N LYS A 289 8.92 2.24 -8.93
CA LYS A 289 9.71 1.01 -8.76
C LYS A 289 9.12 0.09 -7.70
N ALA A 290 8.83 0.60 -6.51
CA ALA A 290 8.26 -0.22 -5.42
C ALA A 290 6.81 -0.64 -5.68
N PHE A 291 5.90 0.30 -5.89
CA PHE A 291 4.46 0.04 -5.86
C PHE A 291 3.89 -0.42 -7.21
N TRP A 292 4.64 -0.27 -8.29
CA TRP A 292 4.29 -0.84 -9.60
C TRP A 292 5.13 -2.06 -9.93
N PHE A 293 6.44 -1.92 -10.13
CA PHE A 293 7.29 -3.00 -10.63
C PHE A 293 7.48 -4.12 -9.61
N ASP A 294 7.98 -3.80 -8.41
CA ASP A 294 8.22 -4.78 -7.35
C ASP A 294 6.91 -5.44 -6.92
N HIS A 295 5.84 -4.66 -6.76
CA HIS A 295 4.52 -5.17 -6.42
C HIS A 295 3.97 -6.11 -7.52
N ASN A 296 4.15 -5.77 -8.80
CA ASN A 296 3.74 -6.65 -9.90
C ASN A 296 4.53 -7.94 -9.95
N TYR A 297 5.85 -7.89 -9.72
CA TYR A 297 6.71 -9.07 -9.63
C TYR A 297 6.20 -10.05 -8.55
N ILE A 298 5.96 -9.54 -7.33
CA ILE A 298 5.43 -10.37 -6.23
C ILE A 298 4.02 -10.87 -6.55
N ARG A 299 3.14 -10.00 -7.05
CA ARG A 299 1.74 -10.35 -7.40
C ARG A 299 1.67 -11.43 -8.48
N GLN A 300 2.60 -11.45 -9.44
CA GLN A 300 2.66 -12.48 -10.47
C GLN A 300 3.25 -13.81 -9.98
N GLY A 301 3.69 -13.86 -8.73
CA GLY A 301 4.25 -15.06 -8.10
C GLY A 301 5.75 -15.20 -8.27
N GLY A 302 6.49 -14.08 -8.42
CA GLY A 302 7.94 -14.09 -8.59
C GLY A 302 8.69 -14.90 -7.51
N ASN A 303 8.20 -14.88 -6.27
CA ASN A 303 8.76 -15.63 -5.14
C ASN A 303 7.91 -16.84 -4.71
N ARG A 304 6.92 -17.23 -5.51
CA ARG A 304 6.13 -18.44 -5.24
C ARG A 304 6.90 -19.65 -5.78
N PRO A 305 7.10 -20.72 -4.99
CA PRO A 305 7.64 -21.96 -5.52
C PRO A 305 6.84 -22.47 -6.73
N LYS A 306 7.58 -22.91 -7.76
CA LYS A 306 7.02 -23.42 -9.02
C LYS A 306 6.75 -24.93 -8.91
N GLY A 307 5.89 -25.45 -9.80
CA GLY A 307 5.56 -26.88 -9.85
C GLY A 307 4.33 -27.31 -9.03
N PHE A 308 3.75 -26.40 -8.23
CA PHE A 308 2.58 -26.70 -7.39
C PHE A 308 1.30 -26.05 -7.92
N GLY A 309 0.18 -26.77 -7.84
CA GLY A 309 -1.16 -26.27 -8.15
C GLY A 309 -1.58 -25.08 -7.29
N LYS A 310 -2.64 -24.37 -7.70
CA LYS A 310 -3.16 -23.22 -6.93
C LYS A 310 -3.96 -23.69 -5.72
N PHE A 311 -3.60 -23.21 -4.55
CA PHE A 311 -4.36 -23.44 -3.33
C PHE A 311 -5.48 -22.39 -3.19
N ARG A 312 -6.66 -22.84 -2.78
CA ARG A 312 -7.84 -22.00 -2.57
C ARG A 312 -8.41 -22.29 -1.18
N PRO A 313 -7.88 -21.61 -0.14
CA PRO A 313 -8.34 -21.82 1.23
C PRO A 313 -9.81 -21.40 1.37
N ARG A 314 -10.60 -22.20 2.07
CA ARG A 314 -12.03 -21.99 2.32
C ARG A 314 -12.31 -21.80 3.81
N LYS A 315 -11.73 -22.64 4.68
CA LYS A 315 -11.97 -22.62 6.13
C LYS A 315 -10.64 -22.50 6.88
N ILE A 316 -10.55 -21.48 7.74
CA ILE A 316 -9.33 -21.10 8.45
C ILE A 316 -9.53 -21.24 9.96
N GLY A 317 -8.68 -22.03 10.60
CA GLY A 317 -8.59 -22.06 12.06
C GLY A 317 -7.68 -20.95 12.57
N ILE A 318 -8.06 -20.29 13.66
CA ILE A 318 -7.25 -19.27 14.31
C ILE A 318 -7.18 -19.60 15.80
N ILE A 319 -5.98 -19.71 16.35
CA ILE A 319 -5.75 -19.97 17.77
C ILE A 319 -5.31 -18.66 18.45
N GLY A 320 -6.13 -18.15 19.36
CA GLY A 320 -5.92 -16.89 20.08
C GLY A 320 -6.84 -15.78 19.57
N ALA A 321 -7.76 -15.33 20.42
CA ALA A 321 -8.74 -14.27 20.17
C ALA A 321 -8.26 -12.89 20.67
N GLY A 322 -6.94 -12.70 20.78
CA GLY A 322 -6.34 -11.38 21.02
C GLY A 322 -6.51 -10.43 19.82
N ARG A 323 -5.89 -9.25 19.88
CA ARG A 323 -5.96 -8.24 18.80
C ARG A 323 -5.49 -8.83 17.45
N MET A 324 -4.36 -9.53 17.43
CA MET A 324 -3.81 -10.13 16.21
C MET A 324 -4.74 -11.20 15.62
N GLY A 325 -5.12 -12.22 16.39
CA GLY A 325 -5.99 -13.28 15.87
C GLY A 325 -7.37 -12.79 15.44
N SER A 326 -7.94 -11.81 16.16
CA SER A 326 -9.21 -11.19 15.76
C SER A 326 -9.10 -10.36 14.47
N GLY A 327 -7.98 -9.66 14.27
CA GLY A 327 -7.69 -8.95 13.03
C GLY A 327 -7.49 -9.91 11.85
N ILE A 328 -6.77 -11.02 12.05
CA ILE A 328 -6.62 -12.08 11.04
C ILE A 328 -7.98 -12.71 10.71
N ALA A 329 -8.83 -12.95 11.71
CA ALA A 329 -10.19 -13.45 11.52
C ALA A 329 -11.02 -12.50 10.65
N TYR A 330 -11.02 -11.20 10.97
CA TYR A 330 -11.70 -10.18 10.17
C TYR A 330 -11.24 -10.23 8.70
N VAL A 331 -9.93 -10.26 8.46
CA VAL A 331 -9.36 -10.28 7.10
C VAL A 331 -9.81 -11.52 6.32
N CYS A 332 -9.79 -12.71 6.94
CA CYS A 332 -10.24 -13.94 6.27
C CYS A 332 -11.73 -13.87 5.92
N LEU A 333 -12.57 -13.41 6.85
CA LEU A 333 -14.02 -13.24 6.64
C LEU A 333 -14.32 -12.25 5.51
N ASP A 334 -13.53 -11.17 5.41
CA ASP A 334 -13.69 -10.12 4.41
C ASP A 334 -13.42 -10.62 2.99
N HIS A 335 -12.59 -11.65 2.88
CA HIS A 335 -12.24 -12.32 1.62
C HIS A 335 -13.05 -13.59 1.37
N GLY A 336 -14.15 -13.76 2.11
CA GLY A 336 -15.15 -14.80 1.85
C GLY A 336 -14.85 -16.16 2.47
N MET A 337 -13.83 -16.26 3.34
CA MET A 337 -13.50 -17.51 4.03
C MET A 337 -14.38 -17.71 5.26
N GLU A 338 -14.49 -18.96 5.69
CA GLU A 338 -15.02 -19.36 7.00
C GLU A 338 -13.90 -19.37 8.03
N VAL A 339 -14.22 -19.01 9.27
CA VAL A 339 -13.24 -18.92 10.37
C VAL A 339 -13.70 -19.71 11.58
N VAL A 340 -12.83 -20.58 12.09
CA VAL A 340 -12.95 -21.18 13.43
C VAL A 340 -11.99 -20.45 14.36
N LEU A 341 -12.51 -19.63 15.26
CA LEU A 341 -11.72 -18.87 16.24
C LEU A 341 -11.73 -19.59 17.58
N LYS A 342 -10.57 -20.15 17.95
CA LYS A 342 -10.37 -20.86 19.22
C LYS A 342 -9.61 -19.98 20.22
N ASP A 343 -10.01 -20.01 21.48
CA ASP A 343 -9.17 -19.57 22.60
C ASP A 343 -9.25 -20.58 23.76
N VAL A 344 -8.61 -20.31 24.90
CA VAL A 344 -8.59 -21.21 26.07
C VAL A 344 -9.98 -21.44 26.69
N SER A 345 -10.95 -20.58 26.37
CA SER A 345 -12.36 -20.77 26.68
C SER A 345 -13.24 -20.05 25.67
N LYS A 346 -14.46 -20.56 25.47
CA LYS A 346 -15.43 -19.99 24.54
C LYS A 346 -15.76 -18.51 24.82
N PRO A 347 -15.94 -18.07 26.08
CA PRO A 347 -16.14 -16.64 26.36
C PRO A 347 -14.97 -15.75 25.89
N ILE A 348 -13.74 -16.25 25.90
CA ILE A 348 -12.60 -15.48 25.38
C ILE A 348 -12.62 -15.45 23.84
N ALA A 349 -12.94 -16.56 23.19
CA ALA A 349 -13.14 -16.61 21.75
C ALA A 349 -14.24 -15.64 21.27
N GLU A 350 -15.35 -15.53 22.00
CA GLU A 350 -16.43 -14.58 21.71
C GLU A 350 -15.97 -13.12 21.74
N ARG A 351 -15.02 -12.74 22.62
CA ARG A 351 -14.46 -11.38 22.60
C ARG A 351 -13.76 -11.05 21.26
N GLY A 352 -13.18 -12.05 20.61
CA GLY A 352 -12.62 -11.86 19.27
C GLY A 352 -13.69 -11.67 18.21
N ARG A 353 -14.83 -12.38 18.31
CA ARG A 353 -16.00 -12.13 17.47
C ARG A 353 -16.60 -10.74 17.69
N GLU A 354 -16.67 -10.26 18.94
CA GLU A 354 -17.09 -8.89 19.27
C GLU A 354 -16.17 -7.84 18.65
N TYR A 355 -14.86 -8.10 18.63
CA TYR A 355 -13.90 -7.24 17.92
C TYR A 355 -14.24 -7.14 16.42
N VAL A 356 -14.48 -8.27 15.75
CA VAL A 356 -14.91 -8.31 14.35
C VAL A 356 -16.23 -7.55 14.15
N SER A 357 -17.21 -7.75 15.04
CA SER A 357 -18.50 -7.05 14.99
C SER A 357 -18.32 -5.54 15.05
N ARG A 358 -17.53 -5.03 16.00
CA ARG A 358 -17.27 -3.59 16.14
C ARG A 358 -16.59 -3.00 14.90
N ARG A 359 -15.66 -3.74 14.29
CA ARG A 359 -15.01 -3.31 13.03
C ARG A 359 -16.03 -3.24 11.89
N LEU A 360 -16.94 -4.21 11.80
CA LEU A 360 -18.02 -4.18 10.81
C LEU A 360 -19.01 -3.05 11.05
N ASP A 361 -19.33 -2.73 12.32
CA ASP A 361 -20.15 -1.58 12.68
C ASP A 361 -19.51 -0.26 12.25
N GLN A 362 -18.19 -0.12 12.45
CA GLN A 362 -17.43 1.02 11.95
C GLN A 362 -17.50 1.11 10.41
N MET A 363 -17.27 0.01 9.69
CA MET A 363 -17.33 0.01 8.21
C MET A 363 -18.75 0.33 7.69
N LYS A 364 -19.81 -0.07 8.41
CA LYS A 364 -21.19 0.32 8.11
C LYS A 364 -21.41 1.82 8.31
N ALA A 365 -20.95 2.37 9.43
CA ALA A 365 -21.05 3.80 9.73
C ALA A 365 -20.27 4.66 8.72
N GLU A 366 -19.13 4.17 8.24
CA GLU A 366 -18.33 4.79 7.17
C GLU A 366 -18.93 4.59 5.77
N GLY A 367 -20.03 3.83 5.62
CA GLY A 367 -20.64 3.53 4.32
C GLY A 367 -19.86 2.56 3.43
N ARG A 368 -18.77 1.96 3.95
CA ARG A 368 -17.85 1.07 3.21
C ARG A 368 -18.36 -0.36 3.06
N LYS A 369 -19.36 -0.77 3.87
CA LYS A 369 -20.00 -2.10 3.80
C LYS A 369 -21.49 -2.01 4.08
N GLN A 370 -22.26 -2.88 3.42
CA GLN A 370 -23.71 -2.99 3.62
C GLN A 370 -24.04 -3.88 4.82
N ALA A 371 -25.15 -3.58 5.51
CA ALA A 371 -25.62 -4.36 6.67
C ALA A 371 -25.72 -5.87 6.37
N ALA A 372 -26.37 -6.24 5.27
CA ALA A 372 -26.50 -7.63 4.86
C ALA A 372 -25.15 -8.35 4.62
N GLN A 373 -24.14 -7.62 4.13
CA GLN A 373 -22.79 -8.18 3.95
C GLN A 373 -22.11 -8.42 5.31
N CYS A 374 -22.22 -7.46 6.24
CA CYS A 374 -21.69 -7.60 7.59
C CYS A 374 -22.34 -8.79 8.33
N ASP A 375 -23.66 -8.93 8.24
CA ASP A 375 -24.39 -10.03 8.87
C ASP A 375 -23.97 -11.39 8.29
N ALA A 376 -23.76 -11.47 6.97
CA ALA A 376 -23.25 -12.67 6.31
C ALA A 376 -21.83 -13.03 6.78
N MET A 377 -20.96 -12.03 7.00
CA MET A 377 -19.61 -12.26 7.55
C MET A 377 -19.67 -12.80 8.98
N LEU A 378 -20.52 -12.24 9.85
CA LEU A 378 -20.67 -12.70 11.24
C LEU A 378 -21.28 -14.10 11.39
N LYS A 379 -21.92 -14.63 10.34
CA LYS A 379 -22.39 -16.03 10.29
C LYS A 379 -21.29 -17.03 9.92
N ARG A 380 -20.17 -16.56 9.34
CA ARG A 380 -19.03 -17.40 8.93
C ARG A 380 -17.93 -17.54 10.00
N ILE A 381 -18.14 -16.98 11.20
CA ILE A 381 -17.22 -17.13 12.33
C ILE A 381 -17.83 -18.07 13.39
N HIS A 382 -17.12 -19.16 13.66
CA HIS A 382 -17.42 -20.12 14.72
C HIS A 382 -16.40 -19.96 15.86
N THR A 383 -16.89 -19.67 17.06
CA THR A 383 -16.09 -19.45 18.28
C THR A 383 -16.10 -20.68 19.16
N THR A 384 -14.92 -21.14 19.59
CA THR A 384 -14.77 -22.39 20.33
C THR A 384 -13.62 -22.39 21.33
N GLU A 385 -13.59 -23.42 22.17
CA GLU A 385 -12.46 -23.78 23.04
C GLU A 385 -11.84 -25.14 22.67
N SER A 386 -12.49 -25.88 21.77
CA SER A 386 -12.07 -27.22 21.35
C SER A 386 -11.17 -27.17 20.12
N SER A 387 -10.05 -27.91 20.15
CA SER A 387 -9.22 -28.12 18.95
C SER A 387 -9.88 -29.05 17.93
N ALA A 388 -10.86 -29.87 18.34
CA ALA A 388 -11.56 -30.79 17.45
C ALA A 388 -12.31 -30.08 16.31
N ASP A 389 -12.71 -28.81 16.52
CA ASP A 389 -13.39 -28.01 15.51
C ASP A 389 -12.47 -27.58 14.34
N PHE A 390 -11.18 -27.95 14.39
CA PHE A 390 -10.23 -27.74 13.30
C PHE A 390 -10.20 -28.87 12.25
N GLU A 391 -10.96 -29.95 12.42
CA GLU A 391 -10.95 -31.14 11.53
C GLU A 391 -11.05 -30.80 10.04
N ASP A 392 -11.90 -29.84 9.65
CA ASP A 392 -12.08 -29.41 8.26
C ASP A 392 -11.31 -28.12 7.87
N CYS A 393 -10.35 -27.67 8.68
CA CYS A 393 -9.61 -26.43 8.39
C CYS A 393 -8.48 -26.69 7.38
N ASP A 394 -8.46 -25.94 6.28
CA ASP A 394 -7.41 -26.05 5.27
C ASP A 394 -6.05 -25.48 5.77
N LEU A 395 -6.13 -24.55 6.73
CA LEU A 395 -5.01 -23.83 7.36
C LEU A 395 -5.40 -23.42 8.79
N VAL A 396 -4.52 -23.65 9.75
CA VAL A 396 -4.62 -23.10 11.12
C VAL A 396 -3.52 -22.08 11.35
N ILE A 397 -3.86 -20.92 11.92
CA ILE A 397 -2.93 -19.84 12.24
C ILE A 397 -2.92 -19.61 13.74
N GLU A 398 -1.79 -19.86 14.37
CA GLU A 398 -1.56 -19.63 15.79
C GLU A 398 -1.10 -18.18 16.05
N ALA A 399 -1.83 -17.45 16.91
CA ALA A 399 -1.57 -16.07 17.30
C ALA A 399 -1.68 -15.88 18.83
N VAL A 400 -1.12 -16.82 19.59
CA VAL A 400 -1.00 -16.79 21.05
C VAL A 400 0.27 -16.06 21.52
N PHE A 401 0.44 -15.97 22.83
CA PHE A 401 1.56 -15.28 23.47
C PHE A 401 2.93 -15.78 22.98
N GLU A 402 3.92 -14.88 22.92
CA GLU A 402 5.27 -15.13 22.40
C GLU A 402 6.11 -15.97 23.38
N ASN A 403 5.72 -17.22 23.57
CA ASN A 403 6.39 -18.22 24.39
C ASN A 403 6.44 -19.57 23.68
N ARG A 404 7.65 -20.15 23.57
CA ARG A 404 7.89 -21.39 22.85
C ARG A 404 7.05 -22.57 23.36
N MET A 405 6.97 -22.77 24.68
CA MET A 405 6.26 -23.91 25.26
C MET A 405 4.75 -23.80 25.02
N VAL A 406 4.20 -22.60 25.13
CA VAL A 406 2.77 -22.36 24.85
C VAL A 406 2.46 -22.63 23.37
N LYS A 407 3.26 -22.09 22.45
CA LYS A 407 3.08 -22.28 21.00
C LYS A 407 3.19 -23.76 20.59
N GLN A 408 4.18 -24.48 21.12
CA GLN A 408 4.32 -25.93 20.87
C GLN A 408 3.16 -26.75 21.44
N LYS A 409 2.66 -26.39 22.63
CA LYS A 409 1.51 -27.06 23.24
C LYS A 409 0.26 -26.93 22.36
N VAL A 410 -0.09 -25.70 21.96
CA VAL A 410 -1.30 -25.47 21.15
C VAL A 410 -1.19 -26.04 19.74
N MET A 411 0.02 -26.11 19.18
CA MET A 411 0.29 -26.81 17.93
C MET A 411 -0.04 -28.29 18.04
N ARG A 412 0.48 -29.00 19.03
CA ARG A 412 0.24 -30.45 19.20
C ARG A 412 -1.25 -30.74 19.40
N GLU A 413 -1.91 -29.98 20.27
CA GLU A 413 -3.35 -30.11 20.51
C GLU A 413 -4.19 -29.88 19.24
N ALA A 414 -3.73 -29.05 18.30
CA ALA A 414 -4.44 -28.81 17.04
C ALA A 414 -4.13 -29.90 16.01
N GLU A 415 -2.86 -30.28 15.84
CA GLU A 415 -2.42 -31.25 14.83
C GLU A 415 -3.05 -32.64 15.02
N GLU A 416 -3.40 -33.03 16.25
CA GLU A 416 -4.15 -34.26 16.54
C GLU A 416 -5.50 -34.35 15.79
N HIS A 417 -6.06 -33.22 15.40
CA HIS A 417 -7.36 -33.14 14.70
C HIS A 417 -7.23 -32.73 13.23
N LEU A 418 -6.06 -32.27 12.79
CA LEU A 418 -5.87 -31.80 11.42
C LEU A 418 -5.74 -32.95 10.43
N ASP A 419 -6.16 -32.72 9.19
CA ASP A 419 -5.89 -33.63 8.09
C ASP A 419 -4.39 -33.60 7.69
N ASP A 420 -3.92 -34.62 6.95
CA ASP A 420 -2.51 -34.77 6.56
C ASP A 420 -1.99 -33.67 5.61
N TYR A 421 -2.90 -32.89 5.03
CA TYR A 421 -2.65 -31.80 4.11
C TYR A 421 -2.89 -30.43 4.75
N SER A 422 -3.49 -30.30 5.93
CA SER A 422 -3.72 -29.02 6.59
C SER A 422 -2.38 -28.37 6.93
N ILE A 423 -2.31 -27.05 6.72
CA ILE A 423 -1.13 -26.26 7.10
C ILE A 423 -1.29 -25.81 8.55
N PHE A 424 -0.23 -25.88 9.33
CA PHE A 424 -0.15 -25.21 10.62
C PHE A 424 0.83 -24.04 10.51
N ALA A 425 0.35 -22.83 10.77
CA ALA A 425 1.14 -21.62 10.70
C ALA A 425 1.28 -20.94 12.07
N SER A 426 2.47 -20.43 12.39
CA SER A 426 2.67 -19.58 13.57
C SER A 426 2.83 -18.11 13.17
N ASN A 427 2.06 -17.23 13.80
CA ASN A 427 2.28 -15.79 13.82
C ASN A 427 3.23 -15.44 14.99
N THR A 428 4.49 -15.84 14.87
CA THR A 428 5.58 -15.47 15.78
C THR A 428 6.39 -14.32 15.19
N ILE A 429 6.97 -13.48 16.05
CA ILE A 429 7.80 -12.34 15.64
C ILE A 429 9.30 -12.60 15.87
N SER A 430 9.65 -13.52 16.78
CA SER A 430 11.04 -13.69 17.22
C SER A 430 11.49 -15.14 17.40
N ILE A 431 10.59 -16.11 17.54
CA ILE A 431 10.98 -17.49 17.83
C ILE A 431 11.20 -18.21 16.49
N PRO A 432 12.38 -18.82 16.25
CA PRO A 432 12.62 -19.53 15.00
C PRO A 432 11.57 -20.61 14.73
N ILE A 433 11.05 -20.66 13.51
CA ILE A 433 10.02 -21.61 13.06
C ILE A 433 10.51 -23.04 13.22
N THR A 434 11.78 -23.30 12.95
CA THR A 434 12.43 -24.60 13.13
C THR A 434 12.37 -25.04 14.59
N LYS A 435 12.62 -24.13 15.54
CA LYS A 435 12.52 -24.42 16.98
C LYS A 435 11.08 -24.63 17.44
N LEU A 436 10.10 -23.98 16.79
CA LEU A 436 8.66 -24.16 17.07
C LEU A 436 8.11 -25.46 16.49
N ALA A 437 8.56 -25.87 15.31
CA ALA A 437 8.19 -27.11 14.66
C ALA A 437 8.70 -28.36 15.40
N GLU A 438 9.62 -28.22 16.35
CA GLU A 438 10.07 -29.33 17.19
C GLU A 438 8.89 -29.99 17.95
N GLY A 439 8.60 -31.23 17.60
CA GLY A 439 7.48 -32.00 18.13
C GLY A 439 6.15 -31.74 17.42
N SER A 440 6.16 -31.15 16.22
CA SER A 440 5.08 -31.22 15.24
C SER A 440 4.98 -32.66 14.71
N LEU A 441 3.76 -33.16 14.52
CA LEU A 441 3.47 -34.42 13.84
C LEU A 441 3.77 -34.32 12.34
N ARG A 442 3.67 -33.12 11.76
CA ARG A 442 3.79 -32.85 10.32
C ARG A 442 4.65 -31.61 10.06
N PRO A 443 5.94 -31.62 10.40
CA PRO A 443 6.80 -30.44 10.31
C PRO A 443 6.96 -29.91 8.87
N TYR A 444 6.67 -30.73 7.86
CA TYR A 444 6.64 -30.33 6.44
C TYR A 444 5.44 -29.42 6.08
N ASN A 445 4.38 -29.43 6.89
CA ASN A 445 3.21 -28.55 6.81
C ASN A 445 3.27 -27.39 7.82
N TYR A 446 4.35 -27.30 8.61
CA TYR A 446 4.56 -26.23 9.59
C TYR A 446 5.28 -25.03 8.96
N ILE A 447 4.75 -23.82 9.12
CA ILE A 447 5.29 -22.60 8.50
C ILE A 447 5.12 -21.36 9.40
N GLY A 448 5.92 -20.31 9.18
CA GLY A 448 5.62 -19.00 9.76
C GLY A 448 4.71 -18.17 8.85
N LEU A 449 3.66 -17.58 9.42
CA LEU A 449 2.88 -16.52 8.79
C LEU A 449 2.88 -15.32 9.71
N HIS A 450 3.92 -14.49 9.60
CA HIS A 450 4.07 -13.30 10.42
C HIS A 450 3.24 -12.15 9.82
N PHE A 451 2.13 -11.87 10.49
CA PHE A 451 1.29 -10.70 10.29
C PHE A 451 1.79 -9.54 11.15
N PHE A 452 1.67 -8.34 10.61
CA PHE A 452 2.04 -7.10 11.28
C PHE A 452 0.80 -6.43 11.89
N SER A 453 0.94 -5.83 13.07
CA SER A 453 -0.17 -5.16 13.75
C SER A 453 -0.38 -3.73 13.24
N PRO A 454 -1.63 -3.28 12.99
CA PRO A 454 -2.87 -4.06 12.99
C PRO A 454 -3.00 -4.97 11.76
N ALA A 455 -3.40 -6.22 11.97
CA ALA A 455 -3.40 -7.26 10.93
C ALA A 455 -4.35 -6.94 9.77
N GLU A 456 -5.41 -6.17 9.99
CA GLU A 456 -6.38 -5.76 9.00
C GLU A 456 -5.95 -4.55 8.15
N GLU A 457 -4.91 -3.83 8.56
CA GLU A 457 -4.46 -2.60 7.87
C GLU A 457 -3.12 -2.80 7.16
N VAL A 458 -2.18 -3.53 7.76
CA VAL A 458 -0.84 -3.70 7.17
C VAL A 458 -0.91 -4.68 5.98
N PRO A 459 -0.48 -4.28 4.76
CA PRO A 459 -0.68 -5.08 3.54
C PRO A 459 0.43 -6.11 3.30
N LEU A 460 1.11 -6.59 4.34
CA LEU A 460 2.25 -7.51 4.26
C LEU A 460 2.01 -8.74 5.14
N VAL A 461 2.44 -9.91 4.66
CA VAL A 461 2.67 -11.09 5.49
C VAL A 461 4.05 -11.64 5.15
N GLU A 462 4.87 -11.82 6.16
CA GLU A 462 6.18 -12.46 6.06
C GLU A 462 6.01 -13.98 6.25
N ILE A 463 6.25 -14.73 5.17
CA ILE A 463 6.15 -16.19 5.12
C ILE A 463 7.52 -16.76 5.46
N VAL A 464 7.65 -17.36 6.63
CA VAL A 464 8.93 -17.84 7.15
C VAL A 464 9.07 -19.34 6.92
N ARG A 465 10.07 -19.73 6.14
CA ARG A 465 10.43 -21.12 5.82
C ARG A 465 11.27 -21.73 6.94
N GLY A 466 10.69 -22.64 7.72
CA GLY A 466 11.43 -23.50 8.64
C GLY A 466 12.26 -24.56 7.90
N ALA A 467 13.20 -25.20 8.62
CA ALA A 467 14.14 -26.14 8.02
C ALA A 467 13.47 -27.36 7.35
N GLN A 468 12.32 -27.80 7.85
CA GLN A 468 11.56 -28.94 7.32
C GLN A 468 10.35 -28.53 6.47
N THR A 469 10.01 -27.25 6.40
CA THR A 469 8.85 -26.75 5.66
C THR A 469 8.97 -27.09 4.17
N SER A 470 7.96 -27.75 3.59
CA SER A 470 7.99 -28.14 2.18
C SER A 470 7.79 -26.95 1.24
N GLU A 471 8.30 -27.05 0.01
CA GLU A 471 8.03 -26.07 -1.05
C GLU A 471 6.53 -25.95 -1.37
N GLU A 472 5.78 -27.06 -1.26
CA GLU A 472 4.33 -27.05 -1.44
C GLU A 472 3.65 -26.20 -0.36
N THR A 473 4.02 -26.38 0.91
CA THR A 473 3.49 -25.58 2.03
C THR A 473 3.73 -24.09 1.81
N ILE A 474 4.93 -23.72 1.33
CA ILE A 474 5.26 -22.33 1.02
C ILE A 474 4.40 -21.80 -0.14
N ALA A 475 4.23 -22.59 -1.21
CA ALA A 475 3.39 -22.20 -2.34
C ALA A 475 1.91 -22.00 -1.94
N ARG A 476 1.40 -22.85 -1.05
CA ARG A 476 0.04 -22.76 -0.50
C ARG A 476 -0.12 -21.56 0.44
N ALA A 477 0.84 -21.33 1.33
CA ALA A 477 0.89 -20.14 2.19
C ALA A 477 0.92 -18.84 1.35
N PHE A 478 1.71 -18.82 0.29
CA PHE A 478 1.78 -17.70 -0.66
C PHE A 478 0.43 -17.43 -1.33
N ASP A 479 -0.28 -18.48 -1.75
CA ASP A 479 -1.61 -18.38 -2.33
C ASP A 479 -2.66 -17.90 -1.32
N PHE A 480 -2.58 -18.34 -0.06
CA PHE A 480 -3.44 -17.85 1.03
C PHE A 480 -3.26 -16.35 1.25
N VAL A 481 -2.01 -15.88 1.40
CA VAL A 481 -1.71 -14.45 1.61
C VAL A 481 -2.24 -13.60 0.45
N ARG A 482 -2.14 -14.10 -0.79
CA ARG A 482 -2.72 -13.43 -1.96
C ARG A 482 -4.25 -13.45 -1.99
N ALA A 483 -4.87 -14.54 -1.54
CA ALA A 483 -6.32 -14.67 -1.47
C ALA A 483 -6.94 -13.65 -0.50
N ILE A 484 -6.22 -13.30 0.57
CA ILE A 484 -6.58 -12.22 1.50
C ILE A 484 -6.06 -10.82 1.09
N HIS A 485 -5.65 -10.67 -0.18
CA HIS A 485 -5.16 -9.42 -0.76
C HIS A 485 -4.00 -8.73 0.01
N LYS A 486 -3.13 -9.52 0.64
CA LYS A 486 -1.87 -9.05 1.21
C LYS A 486 -0.68 -9.40 0.30
N THR A 487 0.44 -8.74 0.55
CA THR A 487 1.71 -8.96 -0.15
C THR A 487 2.51 -10.05 0.57
N PRO A 488 2.75 -11.21 -0.06
CA PRO A 488 3.62 -12.22 0.51
C PRO A 488 5.10 -11.92 0.24
N ILE A 489 5.92 -11.92 1.29
CA ILE A 489 7.38 -12.05 1.16
C ILE A 489 7.80 -13.39 1.75
N VAL A 490 8.65 -14.14 1.06
CA VAL A 490 9.16 -15.42 1.55
C VAL A 490 10.55 -15.20 2.10
N VAL A 491 10.76 -15.64 3.34
CA VAL A 491 12.02 -15.49 4.05
C VAL A 491 12.46 -16.81 4.66
N LYS A 492 13.77 -16.97 4.81
CA LYS A 492 14.37 -18.08 5.55
C LYS A 492 14.13 -17.90 7.05
N ASP A 493 13.94 -19.01 7.75
CA ASP A 493 14.00 -19.03 9.21
C ASP A 493 15.43 -18.71 9.68
N ASP A 494 15.58 -17.48 10.18
CA ASP A 494 16.80 -16.94 10.75
C ASP A 494 16.44 -16.02 11.94
N TRP A 495 17.43 -15.60 12.72
CA TRP A 495 17.19 -14.73 13.88
C TRP A 495 16.48 -13.43 13.44
N GLY A 496 15.35 -13.10 14.09
CA GLY A 496 14.54 -11.93 13.74
C GLY A 496 13.98 -11.90 12.30
N PHE A 497 14.07 -13.01 11.55
CA PHE A 497 13.66 -13.13 10.14
C PHE A 497 14.26 -12.02 9.27
N TYR A 498 13.47 -11.39 8.40
CA TYR A 498 13.90 -10.20 7.67
C TYR A 498 13.43 -8.93 8.37
N ALA A 499 12.13 -8.83 8.65
CA ALA A 499 11.53 -7.57 9.07
C ALA A 499 12.03 -7.10 10.45
N ALA A 500 12.00 -7.98 11.46
CA ALA A 500 12.40 -7.59 12.81
C ALA A 500 13.91 -7.34 12.89
N ARG A 501 14.71 -8.18 12.23
CA ARG A 501 16.17 -8.02 12.10
C ARG A 501 16.56 -6.65 11.54
N VAL A 502 16.01 -6.26 10.39
CA VAL A 502 16.37 -4.99 9.76
C VAL A 502 15.81 -3.80 10.54
N GLN A 503 14.56 -3.86 11.01
CA GLN A 503 13.95 -2.81 11.83
C GLN A 503 14.75 -2.54 13.11
N ASN A 504 15.32 -3.58 13.73
CA ASN A 504 16.09 -3.44 14.96
C ASN A 504 17.29 -2.50 14.78
N THR A 505 17.91 -2.49 13.60
CA THR A 505 19.08 -1.62 13.33
C THR A 505 18.76 -0.12 13.37
N TYR A 506 17.53 0.28 13.02
CA TYR A 506 17.06 1.66 13.18
C TYR A 506 16.96 2.04 14.65
N ILE A 507 16.38 1.14 15.45
CA ILE A 507 16.20 1.30 16.90
C ILE A 507 17.57 1.40 17.59
N LEU A 508 18.44 0.43 17.32
CA LEU A 508 19.77 0.35 17.91
C LEU A 508 20.63 1.56 17.55
N GLU A 509 20.53 2.08 16.33
CA GLU A 509 21.27 3.28 15.94
C GLU A 509 20.78 4.51 16.71
N GLY A 510 19.46 4.66 16.91
CA GLY A 510 18.91 5.73 17.74
C GLY A 510 19.31 5.63 19.21
N ILE A 511 19.32 4.42 19.77
CA ILE A 511 19.80 4.17 21.15
C ILE A 511 21.32 4.44 21.25
N THR A 512 22.07 4.12 20.20
CA THR A 512 23.52 4.41 20.15
C THR A 512 23.78 5.91 20.10
N MET A 513 23.00 6.67 19.34
CA MET A 513 23.07 8.13 19.34
C MET A 513 22.80 8.72 20.74
N LEU A 514 21.88 8.12 21.50
CA LEU A 514 21.64 8.51 22.89
C LEU A 514 22.89 8.27 23.76
N ALA A 515 23.52 7.09 23.63
CA ALA A 515 24.77 6.76 24.33
C ALA A 515 25.92 7.72 23.96
N GLU A 516 25.95 8.19 22.71
CA GLU A 516 26.93 9.16 22.24
C GLU A 516 26.71 10.58 22.80
N GLY A 517 25.57 10.82 23.47
CA GLY A 517 25.22 12.08 24.12
C GLY A 517 24.38 13.01 23.24
N LEU A 518 23.68 12.49 22.23
CA LEU A 518 22.73 13.29 21.44
C LEU A 518 21.42 13.48 22.21
N SER A 519 20.79 14.64 22.00
CA SER A 519 19.47 14.92 22.60
C SER A 519 18.42 13.91 22.11
N PRO A 520 17.63 13.28 23.00
CA PRO A 520 16.57 12.36 22.61
C PRO A 520 15.55 13.00 21.66
N ALA A 521 15.25 14.30 21.86
CA ALA A 521 14.34 15.04 20.98
C ALA A 521 14.91 15.20 19.56
N LEU A 522 16.23 15.35 19.42
CA LEU A 522 16.87 15.41 18.11
C LEU A 522 16.76 14.05 17.39
N ILE A 523 17.08 12.96 18.10
CA ILE A 523 17.03 11.57 17.59
C ILE A 523 15.62 11.26 17.05
N GLU A 524 14.59 11.56 17.85
CA GLU A 524 13.18 11.37 17.50
C GLU A 524 12.77 12.18 16.25
N ASN A 525 13.14 13.47 16.22
CA ASN A 525 12.74 14.36 15.14
C ASN A 525 13.45 14.05 13.82
N VAL A 526 14.70 13.59 13.84
CA VAL A 526 15.38 13.12 12.62
C VAL A 526 14.62 11.93 12.03
N GLY A 527 14.22 10.97 12.86
CA GLY A 527 13.38 9.84 12.43
C GLY A 527 12.10 10.27 11.73
N ARG A 528 11.35 11.21 12.34
CA ARG A 528 10.13 11.77 11.73
C ARG A 528 10.43 12.49 10.41
N GLN A 529 11.46 13.32 10.36
CA GLN A 529 11.85 14.06 9.15
C GLN A 529 12.29 13.18 7.98
N LEU A 530 12.84 12.00 8.27
CA LEU A 530 13.13 10.97 7.28
C LEU A 530 11.85 10.35 6.68
N GLY A 531 10.70 10.49 7.36
CA GLY A 531 9.44 9.87 6.97
C GLY A 531 9.16 8.54 7.66
N MET A 532 9.91 8.19 8.71
CA MET A 532 9.61 7.01 9.54
C MET A 532 8.31 7.25 10.34
N PRO A 533 7.47 6.21 10.54
CA PRO A 533 6.23 6.33 11.31
C PRO A 533 6.45 6.64 12.79
N TYR A 534 7.60 6.23 13.33
CA TYR A 534 8.00 6.44 14.72
C TYR A 534 9.44 6.94 14.75
N GLY A 535 9.79 7.75 15.77
CA GLY A 535 11.20 7.92 16.12
C GLY A 535 11.75 6.66 16.77
N ALA A 536 13.08 6.53 16.77
CA ALA A 536 13.74 5.29 17.16
C ALA A 536 13.48 4.88 18.62
N LEU A 537 13.42 5.83 19.56
CA LEU A 537 13.20 5.54 20.97
C LEU A 537 11.73 5.20 21.23
N ALA A 538 10.81 5.94 20.59
CA ALA A 538 9.38 5.64 20.64
C ALA A 538 9.06 4.25 20.06
N LEU A 539 9.72 3.85 18.98
CA LEU A 539 9.58 2.51 18.40
C LEU A 539 10.14 1.44 19.35
N ALA A 540 11.30 1.68 19.97
CA ALA A 540 11.87 0.79 20.97
C ALA A 540 10.90 0.53 22.13
N ASP A 541 10.29 1.59 22.67
CA ASP A 541 9.31 1.49 23.76
C ASP A 541 8.07 0.73 23.33
N SER A 542 7.57 0.95 22.10
CA SER A 542 6.38 0.29 21.57
C SER A 542 6.59 -1.21 21.39
N MET A 543 7.76 -1.61 20.87
CA MET A 543 8.14 -3.03 20.76
C MET A 543 8.47 -3.66 22.11
N GLY A 544 8.99 -2.86 23.05
CA GLY A 544 9.51 -3.30 24.34
C GLY A 544 11.01 -3.60 24.28
N LEU A 545 11.76 -3.03 25.22
CA LEU A 545 13.23 -3.07 25.22
C LEU A 545 13.78 -4.50 25.39
N ASN A 546 13.03 -5.36 26.07
CA ASN A 546 13.37 -6.78 26.19
C ASN A 546 13.37 -7.51 24.84
N MET A 547 12.47 -7.12 23.93
CA MET A 547 12.43 -7.70 22.57
C MET A 547 13.58 -7.18 21.72
N VAL A 548 13.88 -5.88 21.80
CA VAL A 548 15.03 -5.25 21.14
C VAL A 548 16.33 -5.97 21.55
N LEU A 549 16.52 -6.19 22.86
CA LEU A 549 17.69 -6.92 23.38
C LEU A 549 17.67 -8.41 23.03
N ARG A 550 16.49 -9.03 22.90
CA ARG A 550 16.37 -10.43 22.49
C ARG A 550 16.95 -10.67 21.11
N TYR A 551 16.68 -9.80 20.13
CA TYR A 551 17.25 -9.95 18.79
C TYR A 551 18.77 -9.87 18.80
N GLU A 552 19.35 -8.96 19.60
CA GLU A 552 20.80 -8.87 19.78
C GLU A 552 21.40 -10.14 20.39
N ASN A 553 20.71 -10.72 21.38
CA ASN A 553 21.15 -12.00 21.97
C ASN A 553 21.01 -13.16 20.98
N GLN A 554 19.98 -13.17 20.13
CA GLN A 554 19.83 -14.18 19.07
C GLN A 554 20.92 -14.04 18.00
N ALA A 555 21.26 -12.81 17.60
CA ALA A 555 22.38 -12.55 16.70
C ALA A 555 23.70 -13.04 17.33
N ALA A 556 23.91 -12.79 18.62
CA ALA A 556 25.07 -13.30 19.36
C ALA A 556 25.14 -14.83 19.38
N GLU A 557 24.01 -15.51 19.63
CA GLU A 557 23.90 -16.98 19.58
C GLU A 557 24.20 -17.50 18.17
N HIS A 558 23.64 -16.85 17.14
CA HIS A 558 23.78 -17.26 15.74
C HIS A 558 25.22 -17.12 15.22
N TYR A 559 25.86 -15.96 15.41
CA TYR A 559 27.20 -15.69 14.89
C TYR A 559 28.32 -16.19 15.80
N GLY A 560 28.02 -16.52 17.06
CA GLY A 560 29.00 -16.98 18.05
C GLY A 560 30.17 -16.02 18.19
N ALA A 561 31.40 -16.54 18.09
CA ALA A 561 32.62 -15.75 18.26
C ALA A 561 32.82 -14.62 17.22
N LYS A 562 32.05 -14.63 16.11
CA LYS A 562 32.10 -13.58 15.08
C LYS A 562 31.22 -12.38 15.42
N TYR A 563 30.33 -12.50 16.41
CA TYR A 563 29.43 -11.44 16.80
C TYR A 563 30.20 -10.29 17.48
N ILE A 564 29.92 -9.06 17.05
CA ILE A 564 30.40 -7.85 17.73
C ILE A 564 29.18 -7.19 18.37
N GLN A 565 29.21 -7.07 19.69
CA GLN A 565 28.09 -6.50 20.45
C GLN A 565 27.81 -5.05 20.04
N HIS A 566 26.54 -4.75 19.76
CA HIS A 566 26.12 -3.41 19.40
C HIS A 566 26.27 -2.43 20.58
N PRO A 567 26.74 -1.17 20.36
CA PRO A 567 26.89 -0.19 21.42
C PRO A 567 25.61 0.12 22.21
N ALA A 568 24.45 -0.03 21.57
CA ALA A 568 23.13 0.14 22.18
C ALA A 568 22.84 -0.83 23.35
N VAL A 569 23.52 -1.99 23.41
CA VAL A 569 23.21 -3.01 24.42
C VAL A 569 23.47 -2.52 25.85
N SER A 570 24.48 -1.67 26.07
CA SER A 570 24.73 -1.10 27.40
C SER A 570 23.57 -0.23 27.86
N VAL A 571 23.07 0.65 27.00
CA VAL A 571 21.89 1.50 27.27
C VAL A 571 20.66 0.66 27.54
N LEU A 572 20.43 -0.39 26.74
CA LEU A 572 19.30 -1.30 26.95
C LEU A 572 19.36 -1.98 28.32
N ARG A 573 20.54 -2.45 28.75
CA ARG A 573 20.72 -3.05 30.08
C ARG A 573 20.49 -2.04 31.19
N THR A 574 21.06 -0.83 31.12
CA THR A 574 20.81 0.21 32.12
C THR A 574 19.32 0.56 32.21
N MET A 575 18.63 0.71 31.08
CA MET A 575 17.18 0.95 31.05
C MET A 575 16.38 -0.19 31.68
N LEU A 576 16.74 -1.45 31.40
CA LEU A 576 16.00 -2.63 31.85
C LEU A 576 16.29 -3.01 33.31
N GLU A 577 17.56 -3.00 33.70
CA GLU A 577 18.07 -3.60 34.93
C GLU A 577 18.21 -2.55 36.05
N GLU A 578 18.76 -1.38 35.74
CA GLU A 578 19.04 -0.33 36.73
C GLU A 578 17.84 0.61 36.90
N LEU A 579 17.28 1.08 35.78
CA LEU A 579 16.21 2.10 35.77
C LEU A 579 14.80 1.49 35.76
N GLN A 580 14.67 0.20 35.45
CA GLN A 580 13.41 -0.54 35.40
C GLN A 580 12.36 0.08 34.46
N ARG A 581 12.79 0.51 33.27
CA ARG A 581 11.97 1.17 32.24
C ARG A 581 11.91 0.32 30.95
N PRO A 582 11.16 -0.79 30.93
CA PRO A 582 11.20 -1.77 29.84
C PRO A 582 10.37 -1.42 28.59
N GLY A 583 9.61 -0.31 28.60
CA GLY A 583 8.84 0.19 27.46
C GLY A 583 7.35 0.46 27.76
N GLN A 584 6.59 0.74 26.69
CA GLN A 584 5.20 1.20 26.73
C GLN A 584 4.26 0.26 27.49
N GLN A 585 4.44 -1.06 27.36
CA GLN A 585 3.57 -2.05 28.02
C GLN A 585 3.61 -1.96 29.56
N LYS A 586 4.72 -1.48 30.13
CA LYS A 586 4.87 -1.21 31.57
C LYS A 586 4.73 0.27 31.89
N ARG A 587 4.31 1.08 30.92
CA ARG A 587 4.10 2.52 31.00
C ARG A 587 5.34 3.32 31.40
N ALA A 588 6.54 2.75 31.20
CA ALA A 588 7.81 3.36 31.52
C ALA A 588 8.89 2.86 30.56
N GLY A 589 9.42 3.76 29.72
CA GLY A 589 10.49 3.50 28.76
C GLY A 589 11.36 4.74 28.58
N PHE A 590 11.85 5.00 27.36
CA PHE A 590 12.42 6.31 27.01
C PHE A 590 11.38 7.44 27.15
N TYR A 591 10.10 7.10 27.08
CA TYR A 591 8.97 7.99 27.36
C TYR A 591 8.30 7.69 28.70
N ASP A 592 7.60 8.71 29.22
CA ASP A 592 6.57 8.55 30.25
C ASP A 592 5.20 8.36 29.58
N TYR A 593 4.38 7.46 30.14
CA TYR A 593 3.10 7.08 29.55
C TYR A 593 1.92 7.29 30.51
N THR A 594 0.78 7.72 29.95
CA THR A 594 -0.52 7.68 30.63
C THR A 594 -1.46 6.80 29.83
N GLY A 595 -1.79 5.63 30.38
CA GLY A 595 -2.43 4.57 29.61
C GLY A 595 -1.50 4.08 28.49
N ASP A 596 -1.99 4.07 27.26
CA ASP A 596 -1.21 3.70 26.07
C ASP A 596 -0.60 4.94 25.37
N THR A 597 -0.80 6.15 25.90
CA THR A 597 -0.38 7.41 25.26
C THR A 597 0.94 7.91 25.82
N ALA A 598 1.95 8.05 24.96
CA ALA A 598 3.21 8.70 25.30
C ALA A 598 2.97 10.18 25.62
N GLN A 599 3.44 10.65 26.78
CA GLN A 599 3.27 12.03 27.24
C GLN A 599 4.46 12.89 26.81
N GLN A 600 5.65 12.47 27.21
CA GLN A 600 6.90 13.18 26.97
C GLN A 600 8.08 12.23 27.06
N LEU A 601 9.23 12.64 26.53
CA LEU A 601 10.51 12.00 26.81
C LEU A 601 10.78 12.06 28.32
N TRP A 602 11.22 10.95 28.90
CA TRP A 602 11.45 10.85 30.33
C TRP A 602 12.58 11.82 30.76
N PRO A 603 12.33 12.75 31.68
CA PRO A 603 13.33 13.76 32.07
C PRO A 603 14.65 13.18 32.59
N GLY A 604 14.59 12.01 33.25
CA GLY A 604 15.78 11.34 33.79
C GLY A 604 16.74 10.79 32.73
N LEU A 605 16.38 10.82 31.44
CA LEU A 605 17.32 10.51 30.35
C LEU A 605 18.53 11.45 30.35
N ALA A 606 18.35 12.72 30.75
CA ALA A 606 19.45 13.68 30.79
C ALA A 606 20.51 13.33 31.86
N ASP A 607 20.06 12.74 32.98
CA ASP A 607 20.96 12.30 34.06
C ASP A 607 21.59 10.96 33.73
N ALA A 608 20.80 10.01 33.20
CA ALA A 608 21.27 8.68 32.84
C ALA A 608 22.21 8.67 31.63
N PHE A 609 21.97 9.55 30.65
CA PHE A 609 22.74 9.67 29.40
C PHE A 609 23.09 11.13 29.13
N PRO A 610 24.12 11.69 29.80
CA PRO A 610 24.46 13.10 29.72
C PRO A 610 24.75 13.57 28.29
N GLN A 611 24.10 14.68 27.90
CA GLN A 611 24.25 15.23 26.56
C GLN A 611 25.61 15.89 26.36
N LYS A 612 26.20 15.70 25.17
CA LYS A 612 27.46 16.34 24.77
C LYS A 612 27.20 17.51 23.83
N LYS A 613 28.05 18.53 23.90
CA LYS A 613 28.02 19.66 22.96
C LYS A 613 28.61 19.25 21.61
N GLY A 614 28.00 19.71 20.51
CA GLY A 614 28.48 19.49 19.15
C GLY A 614 27.83 18.28 18.46
N ALA A 615 26.53 18.39 18.17
CA ALA A 615 25.85 17.37 17.38
C ALA A 615 26.38 17.33 15.94
N PRO A 616 26.50 16.14 15.33
CA PRO A 616 26.74 16.02 13.89
C PRO A 616 25.67 16.77 13.07
N LYS A 617 25.97 17.00 11.79
CA LYS A 617 24.99 17.56 10.85
C LYS A 617 23.76 16.65 10.77
N LEU A 618 22.58 17.23 10.62
CA LEU A 618 21.33 16.48 10.46
C LEU A 618 21.39 15.45 9.33
N SER A 619 22.07 15.77 8.23
CA SER A 619 22.28 14.85 7.11
C SER A 619 23.05 13.60 7.52
N GLU A 620 24.05 13.72 8.40
CA GLU A 620 24.82 12.58 8.88
C GLU A 620 23.99 11.69 9.83
N LEU A 621 23.13 12.29 10.67
CA LEU A 621 22.20 11.52 11.50
C LEU A 621 21.15 10.79 10.66
N ALA A 622 20.67 11.45 9.61
CA ALA A 622 19.77 10.87 8.62
C ALA A 622 20.41 9.67 7.92
N GLU A 623 21.65 9.83 7.45
CA GLU A 623 22.42 8.75 6.81
C GLU A 623 22.65 7.59 7.76
N ARG A 624 23.02 7.83 9.02
CA ARG A 624 23.19 6.77 10.02
C ARG A 624 21.93 5.92 10.16
N PHE A 625 20.77 6.54 10.33
CA PHE A 625 19.50 5.82 10.45
C PHE A 625 19.11 5.03 9.20
N MET A 626 19.33 5.61 8.02
CA MET A 626 18.94 4.96 6.76
C MET A 626 19.92 3.85 6.40
N PHE A 627 21.22 4.09 6.54
CA PHE A 627 22.28 3.20 6.09
C PHE A 627 22.34 1.92 6.92
N THR A 628 22.09 1.97 8.23
CA THR A 628 22.10 0.74 9.05
C THR A 628 21.01 -0.24 8.59
N GLN A 629 19.82 0.26 8.29
CA GLN A 629 18.73 -0.56 7.74
C GLN A 629 19.06 -1.11 6.36
N VAL A 630 19.61 -0.27 5.48
CA VAL A 630 19.98 -0.65 4.11
C VAL A 630 21.07 -1.72 4.11
N LEU A 631 22.12 -1.52 4.90
CA LEU A 631 23.22 -2.47 5.02
C LEU A 631 22.74 -3.81 5.60
N GLU A 632 21.87 -3.79 6.60
CA GLU A 632 21.32 -5.03 7.17
C GLU A 632 20.42 -5.76 6.16
N ALA A 633 19.65 -5.03 5.35
CA ALA A 633 18.88 -5.65 4.27
C ALA A 633 19.78 -6.31 3.22
N VAL A 634 20.93 -5.70 2.89
CA VAL A 634 21.92 -6.29 1.99
C VAL A 634 22.59 -7.52 2.63
N TRP A 635 22.86 -7.50 3.95
CA TRP A 635 23.30 -8.70 4.68
C TRP A 635 22.27 -9.82 4.62
N CYS A 636 20.98 -9.52 4.86
CA CYS A 636 19.89 -10.48 4.72
C CYS A 636 19.82 -11.08 3.30
N MET A 637 20.06 -10.28 2.26
CA MET A 637 20.12 -10.79 0.89
C MET A 637 21.35 -11.68 0.66
N GLN A 638 22.53 -11.26 1.15
CA GLN A 638 23.76 -12.04 1.04
C GLN A 638 23.66 -13.39 1.75
N GLU A 639 23.01 -13.42 2.92
CA GLU A 639 22.77 -14.61 3.73
C GLU A 639 21.57 -15.45 3.25
N GLN A 640 20.93 -15.02 2.15
CA GLN A 640 19.77 -15.67 1.56
C GLN A 640 18.59 -15.77 2.55
N VAL A 641 18.49 -14.82 3.48
CA VAL A 641 17.29 -14.63 4.32
C VAL A 641 16.13 -14.16 3.47
N ILE A 642 16.39 -13.30 2.48
CA ILE A 642 15.42 -12.85 1.49
C ILE A 642 16.06 -12.85 0.10
N HIS A 643 15.32 -13.32 -0.92
CA HIS A 643 15.93 -13.68 -2.20
C HIS A 643 15.73 -12.66 -3.35
N SER A 644 14.85 -11.68 -3.18
CA SER A 644 14.53 -10.72 -4.25
C SER A 644 14.51 -9.30 -3.74
N VAL A 645 15.02 -8.37 -4.54
CA VAL A 645 14.97 -6.93 -4.25
C VAL A 645 13.53 -6.46 -4.04
N ALA A 646 12.59 -6.91 -4.88
CA ALA A 646 11.18 -6.57 -4.75
C ALA A 646 10.60 -6.89 -3.36
N ALA A 647 10.89 -8.09 -2.83
CA ALA A 647 10.46 -8.47 -1.49
C ALA A 647 11.18 -7.66 -0.40
N ALA A 648 12.46 -7.35 -0.56
CA ALA A 648 13.21 -6.53 0.38
C ALA A 648 12.64 -5.10 0.48
N ASN A 649 12.38 -4.47 -0.66
CA ASN A 649 11.81 -3.15 -0.77
C ASN A 649 10.39 -3.11 -0.18
N LEU A 650 9.47 -3.94 -0.68
CA LEU A 650 8.09 -3.96 -0.19
C LEU A 650 7.99 -4.38 1.28
N GLY A 651 8.82 -5.35 1.70
CA GLY A 651 8.94 -5.77 3.09
C GLY A 651 9.35 -4.61 3.99
N SER A 652 10.30 -3.78 3.55
CA SER A 652 10.73 -2.61 4.32
C SER A 652 9.66 -1.53 4.44
N ILE A 653 8.97 -1.23 3.34
CA ILE A 653 7.97 -0.17 3.30
C ILE A 653 6.74 -0.59 4.11
N TYR A 654 6.22 -1.80 3.90
CA TYR A 654 5.00 -2.25 4.55
C TYR A 654 5.21 -2.85 5.94
N GLY A 655 6.37 -3.45 6.22
CA GLY A 655 6.64 -4.12 7.48
C GLY A 655 6.90 -3.15 8.62
N TRP A 656 7.88 -2.26 8.46
CA TRP A 656 8.28 -1.31 9.51
C TRP A 656 8.20 0.16 9.11
N GLY A 657 7.68 0.46 7.92
CA GLY A 657 7.44 1.83 7.47
C GLY A 657 8.69 2.54 6.99
N PHE A 658 9.62 1.83 6.33
CA PHE A 658 10.71 2.49 5.61
C PHE A 658 10.14 3.54 4.64
N PRO A 659 10.76 4.72 4.48
CA PRO A 659 10.12 5.83 3.80
C PRO A 659 9.73 5.50 2.35
N ALA A 660 8.42 5.49 2.08
CA ALA A 660 7.86 5.04 0.79
C ALA A 660 8.42 5.82 -0.42
N PHE A 661 8.66 7.12 -0.27
CA PHE A 661 9.22 7.98 -1.32
C PHE A 661 10.69 7.66 -1.66
N LYS A 662 11.33 6.78 -0.88
CA LYS A 662 12.66 6.22 -1.16
C LYS A 662 12.63 4.84 -1.80
N GLY A 663 11.44 4.28 -2.03
CA GLY A 663 11.26 3.04 -2.81
C GLY A 663 11.69 1.76 -2.11
N GLY A 664 12.07 1.83 -0.82
CA GLY A 664 12.53 0.69 -0.04
C GLY A 664 14.04 0.65 0.13
N VAL A 665 14.51 -0.26 0.99
CA VAL A 665 15.91 -0.32 1.44
C VAL A 665 16.92 -0.53 0.32
N ILE A 666 16.63 -1.37 -0.68
CA ILE A 666 17.59 -1.60 -1.78
C ILE A 666 17.49 -0.48 -2.81
N GLN A 667 16.27 -0.04 -3.15
CA GLN A 667 16.06 1.10 -4.05
C GLN A 667 16.74 2.39 -3.54
N TYR A 668 16.82 2.57 -2.22
CA TYR A 668 17.50 3.70 -1.62
C TYR A 668 19.00 3.79 -1.99
N ILE A 669 19.66 2.66 -2.30
CA ILE A 669 21.05 2.66 -2.78
C ILE A 669 21.14 3.34 -4.16
N HIS A 670 20.16 3.09 -5.04
CA HIS A 670 20.08 3.73 -6.35
C HIS A 670 19.70 5.21 -6.23
N ASP A 671 18.73 5.54 -5.36
CA ASP A 671 18.33 6.92 -5.06
C ASP A 671 19.48 7.79 -4.51
N TYR A 672 20.32 7.21 -3.63
CA TYR A 672 21.50 7.89 -3.09
C TYR A 672 22.64 7.96 -4.11
N GLY A 673 22.69 7.01 -5.05
CA GLY A 673 23.82 6.74 -5.94
C GLY A 673 24.77 5.70 -5.34
N ALA A 674 24.88 4.54 -6.00
CA ALA A 674 25.56 3.37 -5.43
C ALA A 674 27.03 3.61 -5.07
N GLU A 675 27.79 4.33 -5.90
CA GLU A 675 29.18 4.66 -5.62
C GLU A 675 29.33 5.62 -4.43
N ALA A 676 28.48 6.65 -4.38
CA ALA A 676 28.43 7.61 -3.29
C ALA A 676 28.03 6.92 -1.98
N PHE A 677 27.06 5.98 -2.04
CA PHE A 677 26.62 5.19 -0.89
C PHE A 677 27.79 4.37 -0.31
N VAL A 678 28.51 3.64 -1.16
CA VAL A 678 29.66 2.82 -0.73
C VAL A 678 30.77 3.68 -0.12
N ALA A 679 31.10 4.80 -0.74
CA ALA A 679 32.10 5.73 -0.22
C ALA A 679 31.69 6.25 1.16
N ARG A 680 30.42 6.68 1.30
CA ARG A 680 29.89 7.20 2.55
C ARG A 680 29.80 6.15 3.65
N CYS A 681 29.48 4.89 3.33
CA CYS A 681 29.59 3.78 4.28
C CYS A 681 31.02 3.63 4.82
N GLY A 682 32.04 3.81 3.98
CA GLY A 682 33.44 3.79 4.41
C GLY A 682 33.77 4.87 5.44
N GLU A 683 33.28 6.09 5.22
CA GLU A 683 33.45 7.21 6.16
C GLU A 683 32.72 6.95 7.49
N LEU A 684 31.46 6.53 7.42
CA LEU A 684 30.67 6.20 8.61
C LEU A 684 31.27 5.02 9.37
N LYS A 685 31.82 4.02 8.68
CA LYS A 685 32.54 2.91 9.29
C LYS A 685 33.77 3.37 10.05
N ALA A 686 34.58 4.25 9.46
CA ALA A 686 35.77 4.78 10.12
C ALA A 686 35.42 5.57 11.40
N LYS A 687 34.27 6.27 11.39
CA LYS A 687 33.85 7.12 12.49
C LYS A 687 33.06 6.39 13.59
N TYR A 688 32.16 5.49 13.19
CA TYR A 688 31.15 4.89 14.07
C TYR A 688 31.33 3.39 14.25
N GLY A 689 32.12 2.73 13.42
CA GLY A 689 32.51 1.33 13.58
C GLY A 689 31.86 0.36 12.60
N GLN A 690 32.05 -0.94 12.88
CA GLN A 690 31.89 -2.03 11.91
C GLN A 690 30.48 -2.19 11.34
N ARG A 691 29.43 -1.73 12.03
CA ARG A 691 28.02 -1.82 11.57
C ARG A 691 27.74 -1.08 10.24
N PHE A 692 28.62 -0.16 9.84
CA PHE A 692 28.56 0.50 8.52
C PHE A 692 29.36 -0.24 7.43
N SER A 693 29.76 -1.49 7.66
CA SER A 693 30.49 -2.28 6.67
C SER A 693 29.60 -2.72 5.53
N VAL A 694 30.05 -2.44 4.31
CA VAL A 694 29.37 -2.86 3.08
C VAL A 694 29.54 -4.37 2.88
N PRO A 695 28.43 -5.14 2.72
CA PRO A 695 28.50 -6.55 2.37
C PRO A 695 29.16 -6.76 1.01
N SER A 696 29.90 -7.85 0.84
CA SER A 696 30.67 -8.11 -0.40
C SER A 696 29.77 -8.27 -1.63
N GLN A 697 28.54 -8.76 -1.45
CA GLN A 697 27.60 -8.97 -2.55
C GLN A 697 26.81 -7.73 -2.95
N LEU A 698 27.02 -6.55 -2.34
CA LEU A 698 26.27 -5.33 -2.67
C LEU A 698 26.22 -5.07 -4.18
N LYS A 699 27.39 -5.12 -4.86
CA LYS A 699 27.50 -4.85 -6.30
C LYS A 699 26.72 -5.85 -7.16
N GLU A 700 26.68 -7.11 -6.76
CA GLU A 700 25.94 -8.15 -7.48
C GLU A 700 24.43 -8.02 -7.25
N ILE A 701 24.02 -7.59 -6.06
CA ILE A 701 22.61 -7.37 -5.71
C ILE A 701 22.05 -6.20 -6.51
N ILE A 702 22.74 -5.05 -6.54
CA ILE A 702 22.31 -3.87 -7.30
C ILE A 702 22.37 -4.06 -8.82
N ALA A 703 23.21 -4.96 -9.32
CA ALA A 703 23.29 -5.25 -10.75
C ALA A 703 22.17 -6.20 -11.24
N LYS A 704 21.47 -6.87 -10.32
CA LYS A 704 20.35 -7.77 -10.60
C LYS A 704 18.97 -7.12 -10.40
N ASP A 705 18.93 -5.93 -9.79
CA ASP A 705 17.75 -5.07 -9.71
C ASP A 705 17.54 -4.31 -11.02
#